data_AF-A0A9R0D008-F1
#
_entry.id   AF-A0A9R0D008-F1
#
_cell.length_a   1.000
_cell.length_b   1.000
_cell.length_c   1.000
_cell.angle_alpha   90.00
_cell.angle_beta   90.00
_cell.angle_gamma   90.00
#
_symmetry.space_group_name_H-M   'P 1'
#
loop_
_entity.id
_entity.type
_entity.pdbx_description
1 polymer ?
#
loop_
_entity_poly.entity_id
_entity_poly.type
_entity_poly.pdbx_seq_one_letter_code
_entity_poly.pdbx_strand_id
1 'polypeptide(L)'
;MAATAQSDLSIAELKAEIERLGRELDQASSEKIQSAQLGLVLLEEKSSLQQRCDELESLYENTKHELEITQEALMKLDTTQKVTTRSGIEQENALLNESAAMESSLTLQILELESESKQLRHELDRVVSERDRLLAESSELGQDKATRESERAALRAELREARQREQRLLVDIGDLEDENISLQKQVSALRSSQVEFEGLKHEVRQLREEAENARAMAEETAALRRIAERQLAEALEALQAEREAKFAAKKELDAHLSREAAYNITNLAYSIRGMPEDGTEDEGEPGGSSSAELASAMGDHHADLFSEVHLHEISRLEKQLEQAHNENSQLQTSMRAAQVTAESESAAAALLRAGLTRAASRVSALHALHSDCAPIEDEKVDSGGVSARAAKWLTWWRVSGGELSGLAALLAELAAGAPGSDSAAALQRAQLAQLADRVAEAEVRCAALQADADLLRTLAGGAGRALSTAGPALLSAAETLAQIYHHVCAVNGTQPERVLLEHAGQGDAGAGEGRGAEAEALALAAGELEGLRAAAGVARSADTLLDQLTHLRTALDTALDSRNRHQPGILNDHYFKPRVPYYTPIKRQKEQNNCKQKIADTKRKLHNLITHLQSLEIETIEKEDNNNYSSRSVKEITDYYENITKISQDNDCSSNLKDTSFDHWSKKISLRTKHPFAPFPNTTIPIHNPNVIMNNTVNLHSLWKNTMLHGNVYCKNVPSHRSPSGIKTSLRSSLVTCVMMLQYIL
;
A
#
# COMPACT_ATOMS: atom_id res chain seq x y z
N MET A 1 112.96 168.83 32.09
CA MET A 1 113.22 167.39 31.88
C MET A 1 112.15 166.57 32.60
N ALA A 2 110.96 166.45 32.03
CA ALA A 2 109.80 165.79 32.67
C ALA A 2 109.10 164.77 31.74
N ALA A 3 109.70 164.41 30.60
CA ALA A 3 109.05 163.59 29.57
C ALA A 3 109.61 162.16 29.43
N THR A 4 110.74 161.82 30.08
CA THR A 4 111.39 160.50 29.92
C THR A 4 111.08 159.50 31.03
N ALA A 5 110.56 159.95 32.19
CA ALA A 5 110.22 159.04 33.29
C ALA A 5 108.85 158.36 33.12
N GLN A 6 107.98 158.85 32.24
CA GLN A 6 106.65 158.27 31.98
C GLN A 6 106.67 157.14 30.92
N SER A 7 107.67 157.11 30.02
CA SER A 7 107.78 156.04 29.01
C SER A 7 108.32 154.73 29.58
N ASP A 8 109.26 154.80 30.52
CA ASP A 8 109.95 153.61 31.03
C ASP A 8 109.11 152.83 32.05
N LEU A 9 108.23 153.51 32.79
CA LEU A 9 107.23 152.83 33.65
C LEU A 9 106.21 152.04 32.80
N SER A 10 105.74 152.60 31.68
CA SER A 10 104.77 151.95 30.80
C SER A 10 105.32 150.68 30.14
N ILE A 11 106.61 150.67 29.77
CA ILE A 11 107.27 149.48 29.19
C ILE A 11 107.46 148.38 30.24
N ALA A 12 107.78 148.74 31.48
CA ALA A 12 107.95 147.77 32.58
C ALA A 12 106.61 147.12 32.96
N GLU A 13 105.52 147.89 33.02
CA GLU A 13 104.16 147.38 33.26
C GLU A 13 103.71 146.44 32.14
N LEU A 14 103.95 146.78 30.87
CA LEU A 14 103.65 145.91 29.74
C LEU A 14 104.46 144.60 29.75
N LYS A 15 105.73 144.63 30.19
CA LYS A 15 106.55 143.42 30.35
C LYS A 15 106.06 142.53 31.49
N ALA A 16 105.69 143.13 32.63
CA ALA A 16 105.10 142.39 33.75
C ALA A 16 103.75 141.78 33.36
N GLU A 17 102.95 142.49 32.56
CA GLU A 17 101.68 141.98 32.05
C GLU A 17 101.87 140.87 31.01
N ILE A 18 102.87 140.96 30.11
CA ILE A 18 103.24 139.86 29.21
C ILE A 18 103.67 138.63 30.00
N GLU A 19 104.42 138.80 31.09
CA GLU A 19 104.85 137.69 31.94
C GLU A 19 103.70 137.09 32.76
N ARG A 20 102.73 137.93 33.20
CA ARG A 20 101.48 137.48 33.82
C ARG A 20 100.64 136.68 32.84
N LEU A 21 100.40 137.22 31.64
CA LEU A 21 99.69 136.55 30.55
C LEU A 21 100.41 135.28 30.09
N GLY A 22 101.74 135.25 30.13
CA GLY A 22 102.54 134.06 29.84
C GLY A 22 102.32 132.96 30.88
N ARG A 23 102.33 133.30 32.18
CA ARG A 23 102.00 132.34 33.25
C ARG A 23 100.55 131.88 33.19
N GLU A 24 99.61 132.77 32.88
CA GLU A 24 98.19 132.42 32.69
C GLU A 24 97.99 131.54 31.45
N LEU A 25 98.73 131.79 30.36
CA LEU A 25 98.73 130.96 29.17
C LEU A 25 99.34 129.59 29.44
N ASP A 26 100.45 129.51 30.18
CA ASP A 26 101.09 128.25 30.57
C ASP A 26 100.17 127.46 31.50
N GLN A 27 99.56 128.12 32.48
CA GLN A 27 98.56 127.53 33.36
C GLN A 27 97.38 126.99 32.56
N ALA A 28 96.75 127.81 31.71
CA ALA A 28 95.66 127.39 30.83
C ALA A 28 96.08 126.27 29.86
N SER A 29 97.32 126.28 29.37
CA SER A 29 97.86 125.22 28.50
C SER A 29 98.04 123.91 29.27
N SER A 30 98.53 123.97 30.51
CA SER A 30 98.73 122.80 31.38
C SER A 30 97.39 122.22 31.82
N GLU A 31 96.42 123.05 32.18
CA GLU A 31 95.04 122.64 32.50
C GLU A 31 94.34 122.06 31.27
N LYS A 32 94.58 122.62 30.08
CA LYS A 32 94.08 122.07 28.81
C LYS A 32 94.71 120.71 28.50
N ILE A 33 96.01 120.54 28.71
CA ILE A 33 96.71 119.26 28.52
C ILE A 33 96.21 118.22 29.54
N GLN A 34 96.08 118.60 30.81
CA GLN A 34 95.53 117.72 31.86
C GLN A 34 94.08 117.32 31.53
N SER A 35 93.26 118.26 31.09
CA SER A 35 91.87 117.99 30.67
C SER A 35 91.82 117.07 29.46
N ALA A 36 92.75 117.20 28.50
CA ALA A 36 92.84 116.31 27.35
C ALA A 36 93.33 114.91 27.74
N GLN A 37 94.28 114.80 28.68
CA GLN A 37 94.76 113.52 29.21
C GLN A 37 93.67 112.80 29.99
N LEU A 38 92.96 113.50 30.87
CA LEU A 38 91.78 112.98 31.57
C LEU A 38 90.67 112.62 30.56
N GLY A 39 90.46 113.44 29.54
CA GLY A 39 89.52 113.16 28.46
C GLY A 39 89.88 111.91 27.66
N LEU A 40 91.16 111.64 27.42
CA LEU A 40 91.63 110.44 26.74
C LEU A 40 91.38 109.19 27.59
N VAL A 41 91.75 109.21 28.87
CA VAL A 41 91.48 108.10 29.81
C VAL A 41 89.98 107.82 29.90
N LEU A 42 89.14 108.85 30.00
CA LEU A 42 87.68 108.69 30.00
C LEU A 42 87.15 108.12 28.69
N LEU A 43 87.74 108.47 27.54
CA LEU A 43 87.36 107.89 26.24
C LEU A 43 87.80 106.42 26.14
N GLU A 44 88.98 106.07 26.65
CA GLU A 44 89.46 104.69 26.73
C GLU A 44 88.57 103.85 27.65
N GLU A 45 88.28 104.32 28.86
CA GLU A 45 87.34 103.69 29.80
C GLU A 45 85.94 103.55 29.19
N LYS A 46 85.42 104.60 28.54
CA LYS A 46 84.15 104.54 27.82
C LYS A 46 84.18 103.50 26.69
N SER A 47 85.28 103.43 25.93
CA SER A 47 85.43 102.44 24.85
C SER A 47 85.50 101.01 25.39
N SER A 48 86.19 100.80 26.51
CA SER A 48 86.27 99.50 27.19
C SER A 48 84.93 99.10 27.78
N LEU A 49 84.20 100.04 28.39
CA LEU A 49 82.84 99.81 28.89
C LEU A 49 81.88 99.51 27.74
N GLN A 50 81.98 100.22 26.62
CA GLN A 50 81.15 99.95 25.44
C GLN A 50 81.40 98.54 24.91
N GLN A 51 82.67 98.14 24.73
CA GLN A 51 83.01 96.78 24.31
C GLN A 51 82.42 95.74 25.27
N ARG A 52 82.51 95.98 26.58
CA ARG A 52 81.94 95.08 27.58
C ARG A 52 80.41 95.03 27.55
N CYS A 53 79.75 96.16 27.28
CA CYS A 53 78.30 96.20 27.06
C CYS A 53 77.92 95.41 25.81
N ASP A 54 78.61 95.62 24.69
CA ASP A 54 78.37 94.93 23.42
C ASP A 54 78.60 93.41 23.57
N GLU A 55 79.64 93.00 24.30
CA GLU A 55 79.90 91.59 24.65
C GLU A 55 78.78 91.00 25.52
N LEU A 56 78.33 91.73 26.54
CA LEU A 56 77.23 91.29 27.41
C LEU A 56 75.90 91.20 26.66
N GLU A 57 75.61 92.14 25.76
CA GLU A 57 74.44 92.10 24.88
C GLU A 57 74.49 90.89 23.95
N SER A 58 75.66 90.61 23.34
CA SER A 58 75.84 89.41 22.51
C SER A 58 75.62 88.12 23.31
N LEU A 59 76.18 88.02 24.53
CA LEU A 59 75.96 86.89 25.41
C LEU A 59 74.49 86.77 25.84
N TYR A 60 73.83 87.89 26.11
CA TYR A 60 72.41 87.91 26.45
C TYR A 60 71.54 87.40 25.29
N GLU A 61 71.73 87.91 24.07
CA GLU A 61 70.98 87.45 22.91
C GLU A 61 71.27 85.98 22.57
N ASN A 62 72.53 85.53 22.71
CA ASN A 62 72.88 84.12 22.55
C ASN A 62 72.18 83.21 23.58
N THR A 63 72.23 83.57 24.87
CA THR A 63 71.57 82.77 25.93
C THR A 63 70.05 82.79 25.81
N LYS A 64 69.46 83.90 25.39
CA LYS A 64 68.04 84.01 25.08
C LYS A 64 67.66 83.11 23.90
N HIS A 65 68.44 83.09 22.83
CA HIS A 65 68.20 82.20 21.70
C HIS A 65 68.34 80.71 22.08
N GLU A 66 69.36 80.35 22.86
CA GLU A 66 69.51 78.99 23.41
C GLU A 66 68.32 78.61 24.29
N LEU A 67 67.81 79.54 25.10
CA LEU A 67 66.60 79.34 25.91
C LEU A 67 65.37 79.09 25.02
N GLU A 68 65.17 79.87 23.97
CA GLU A 68 64.07 79.66 23.02
C GLU A 68 64.15 78.29 22.34
N ILE A 69 65.34 77.88 21.87
CA ILE A 69 65.56 76.56 21.26
C ILE A 69 65.24 75.44 22.26
N THR A 70 65.70 75.57 23.51
CA THR A 70 65.47 74.53 24.54
C THR A 70 64.00 74.47 24.94
N GLN A 71 63.29 75.60 25.02
CA GLN A 71 61.85 75.65 25.24
C GLN A 71 61.07 75.00 24.10
N GLU A 72 61.41 75.31 22.85
CA GLU A 72 60.81 74.65 21.69
C GLU A 72 61.05 73.14 21.67
N ALA A 73 62.29 72.71 21.98
CA ALA A 73 62.64 71.30 22.06
C ALA A 73 61.83 70.59 23.15
N LEU A 74 61.63 71.23 24.31
CA LEU A 74 60.83 70.70 25.41
C LEU A 74 59.35 70.61 25.04
N MET A 75 58.78 71.61 24.38
CA MET A 75 57.40 71.56 23.88
C MET A 75 57.21 70.46 22.83
N LYS A 76 58.16 70.29 21.91
CA LYS A 76 58.17 69.19 20.93
C LYS A 76 58.28 67.83 21.63
N LEU A 77 59.11 67.70 22.65
CA LEU A 77 59.23 66.48 23.44
C LEU A 77 57.92 66.14 24.18
N ASP A 78 57.31 67.12 24.87
CA ASP A 78 56.05 66.91 25.59
C ASP A 78 54.89 66.52 24.64
N THR A 79 54.77 67.21 23.50
CA THR A 79 53.74 66.88 22.50
C THR A 79 53.96 65.51 21.87
N THR A 80 55.20 65.16 21.51
CA THR A 80 55.50 63.82 20.96
C THR A 80 55.29 62.72 22.01
N GLN A 81 55.63 62.96 23.27
CA GLN A 81 55.33 62.02 24.36
C GLN A 81 53.82 61.84 24.56
N LYS A 82 53.03 62.91 24.53
CA LYS A 82 51.56 62.83 24.61
C LYS A 82 50.94 62.07 23.43
N VAL A 83 51.42 62.31 22.20
CA VAL A 83 50.91 61.60 21.02
C VAL A 83 51.31 60.13 21.03
N THR A 84 52.55 59.80 21.41
CA THR A 84 53.00 58.39 21.48
C THR A 84 52.27 57.61 22.56
N THR A 85 52.09 58.19 23.75
CA THR A 85 51.28 57.58 24.82
C THR A 85 49.83 57.40 24.41
N ARG A 86 49.20 58.42 23.80
CA ARG A 86 47.83 58.31 23.29
C ARG A 86 47.71 57.23 22.22
N SER A 87 48.63 57.19 21.26
CA SER A 87 48.66 56.17 20.20
C SER A 87 48.85 54.76 20.78
N GLY A 88 49.66 54.61 21.84
CA GLY A 88 49.82 53.34 22.55
C GLY A 88 48.52 52.87 23.21
N ILE A 89 47.83 53.78 23.89
CA ILE A 89 46.52 53.51 24.51
C ILE A 89 45.45 53.19 23.45
N GLU A 90 45.41 53.93 22.34
CA GLU A 90 44.49 53.66 21.23
C GLU A 90 44.72 52.27 20.62
N GLN A 91 45.99 51.87 20.44
CA GLN A 91 46.33 50.54 19.94
C GLN A 91 45.97 49.43 20.92
N GLU A 92 46.23 49.62 22.22
CA GLU A 92 45.82 48.66 23.26
C GLU A 92 44.29 48.50 23.31
N ASN A 93 43.54 49.61 23.29
CA ASN A 93 42.08 49.58 23.25
C ASN A 93 41.55 48.90 21.99
N ALA A 94 42.19 49.10 20.83
CA ALA A 94 41.80 48.41 19.59
C ALA A 94 41.96 46.88 19.71
N LEU A 95 43.09 46.42 20.28
CA LEU A 95 43.33 44.99 20.52
C LEU A 95 42.34 44.41 21.55
N LEU A 96 42.04 45.16 22.62
CA LEU A 96 41.04 44.74 23.61
C LEU A 96 39.64 44.62 22.99
N ASN A 97 39.24 45.57 22.14
CA ASN A 97 37.97 45.52 21.44
C ASN A 97 37.90 44.35 20.45
N GLU A 98 38.98 44.06 19.72
CA GLU A 98 39.05 42.89 18.84
C GLU A 98 38.93 41.58 19.63
N SER A 99 39.63 41.48 20.77
CA SER A 99 39.54 40.32 21.67
C SER A 99 38.12 40.14 22.20
N ALA A 100 37.48 41.22 22.68
CA ALA A 100 36.11 41.18 23.18
C ALA A 100 35.10 40.81 22.09
N ALA A 101 35.27 41.31 20.86
CA ALA A 101 34.42 40.96 19.73
C ALA A 101 34.58 39.49 19.33
N MET A 102 35.81 38.97 19.35
CA MET A 102 36.10 37.56 19.08
C MET A 102 35.49 36.65 20.14
N GLU A 103 35.67 36.98 21.42
CA GLU A 103 35.05 36.26 22.54
C GLU A 103 33.52 36.26 22.41
N SER A 104 32.91 37.41 22.14
CA SER A 104 31.47 37.52 21.90
C SER A 104 31.01 36.62 20.74
N SER A 105 31.70 36.64 19.60
CA SER A 105 31.37 35.77 18.47
C SER A 105 31.48 34.28 18.79
N LEU A 106 32.54 33.87 19.51
CA LEU A 106 32.73 32.48 19.90
C LEU A 106 31.68 32.04 20.92
N THR A 107 31.30 32.91 21.87
CA THR A 107 30.24 32.60 22.84
C THR A 107 28.88 32.45 22.16
N LEU A 108 28.55 33.29 21.18
CA LEU A 108 27.32 33.12 20.37
C LEU A 108 27.32 31.79 19.63
N GLN A 109 28.43 31.44 18.97
CA GLN A 109 28.53 30.17 18.26
C GLN A 109 28.40 28.96 19.20
N ILE A 110 28.94 29.03 20.41
CA ILE A 110 28.75 27.98 21.43
C ILE A 110 27.27 27.85 21.78
N LEU A 111 26.56 28.96 22.03
CA LEU A 111 25.14 28.95 22.36
C LEU A 111 24.27 28.39 21.23
N GLU A 112 24.57 28.75 19.98
CA GLU A 112 23.90 28.22 18.80
C GLU A 112 24.08 26.69 18.71
N LEU A 113 25.32 26.19 18.78
CA LEU A 113 25.61 24.75 18.75
C LEU A 113 24.99 23.98 19.93
N GLU A 114 24.94 24.59 21.12
CA GLU A 114 24.24 24.00 22.27
C GLU A 114 22.73 23.93 22.05
N SER A 115 22.14 24.95 21.42
CA SER A 115 20.71 24.97 21.09
C SER A 115 20.36 23.93 20.03
N GLU A 116 21.17 23.82 18.97
CA GLU A 116 21.02 22.79 17.92
C GLU A 116 21.18 21.39 18.51
N SER A 117 22.16 21.18 19.38
CA SER A 117 22.37 19.90 20.08
C SER A 117 21.16 19.52 20.94
N LYS A 118 20.55 20.48 21.64
CA LYS A 118 19.30 20.25 22.38
C LYS A 118 18.16 19.91 21.42
N GLN A 119 17.98 20.66 20.34
CA GLN A 119 16.90 20.44 19.38
C GLN A 119 17.01 19.06 18.71
N LEU A 120 18.22 18.66 18.28
CA LEU A 120 18.48 17.35 17.71
C LEU A 120 18.20 16.20 18.68
N ARG A 121 18.42 16.39 19.99
CA ARG A 121 18.03 15.38 21.00
C ARG A 121 16.51 15.23 21.10
N HIS A 122 15.76 16.32 21.08
CA HIS A 122 14.29 16.26 21.13
C HIS A 122 13.72 15.60 19.86
N GLU A 123 14.27 15.91 18.69
CA GLU A 123 13.87 15.24 17.44
C GLU A 123 14.23 13.75 17.44
N LEU A 124 15.39 13.38 18.00
CA LEU A 124 15.76 11.98 18.16
C LEU A 124 14.75 11.23 19.05
N ASP A 125 14.37 11.80 20.19
CA ASP A 125 13.39 11.20 21.10
C ASP A 125 12.02 11.06 20.43
N ARG A 126 11.59 12.07 19.65
CA ARG A 126 10.37 12.02 18.84
C ARG A 126 10.41 10.87 17.83
N VAL A 127 11.47 10.79 17.02
CA VAL A 127 11.62 9.74 16.01
C VAL A 127 11.72 8.34 16.64
N VAL A 128 12.36 8.22 17.81
CA VAL A 128 12.41 6.97 18.57
C VAL A 128 11.01 6.56 19.03
N SER A 129 10.21 7.50 19.55
CA SER A 129 8.84 7.22 19.96
C SER A 129 7.93 6.82 18.80
N GLU A 130 8.08 7.48 17.64
CA GLU A 130 7.34 7.14 16.41
C GLU A 130 7.74 5.75 15.89
N ARG A 131 9.04 5.41 15.90
CA ARG A 131 9.53 4.07 15.55
C ARG A 131 8.92 3.01 16.47
N ASP A 132 8.93 3.23 17.77
CA ASP A 132 8.44 2.24 18.74
C ASP A 132 6.92 2.03 18.61
N ARG A 133 6.17 3.11 18.33
CA ARG A 133 4.74 3.02 17.97
C ARG A 133 4.52 2.19 16.70
N LEU A 134 5.25 2.49 15.62
CA LEU A 134 5.13 1.75 14.35
C LEU A 134 5.52 0.28 14.49
N LEU A 135 6.51 -0.04 15.34
CA LEU A 135 6.87 -1.42 15.65
C LEU A 135 5.74 -2.16 16.40
N ALA A 136 5.07 -1.48 17.34
CA ALA A 136 3.92 -2.05 18.05
C ALA A 136 2.76 -2.33 17.09
N GLU A 137 2.38 -1.35 16.26
CA GLU A 137 1.34 -1.47 15.22
C GLU A 137 1.68 -2.60 14.22
N SER A 138 2.94 -2.69 13.78
CA SER A 138 3.39 -3.80 12.91
C SER A 138 3.25 -5.16 13.58
N SER A 139 3.45 -5.26 14.90
CA SER A 139 3.29 -6.52 15.63
C SER A 139 1.82 -6.91 15.76
N GLU A 140 0.94 -5.94 15.99
CA GLU A 140 -0.51 -6.13 16.08
C GLU A 140 -1.08 -6.56 14.74
N LEU A 141 -0.72 -5.88 13.64
CA LEU A 141 -1.07 -6.28 12.28
C LEU A 141 -0.56 -7.70 11.95
N GLY A 142 0.61 -8.09 12.48
CA GLY A 142 1.14 -9.44 12.36
C GLY A 142 0.27 -10.49 13.06
N GLN A 143 -0.23 -10.18 14.26
CA GLN A 143 -1.14 -11.06 15.02
C GLN A 143 -2.50 -11.17 14.32
N ASP A 144 -3.06 -10.04 13.88
CA ASP A 144 -4.32 -9.97 13.14
C ASP A 144 -4.27 -10.72 11.81
N LYS A 145 -3.13 -10.68 11.13
CA LYS A 145 -2.91 -11.51 9.94
C LYS A 145 -2.94 -12.99 10.29
N ALA A 146 -2.27 -13.40 11.36
CA ALA A 146 -2.22 -14.80 11.78
C ALA A 146 -3.61 -15.34 12.18
N THR A 147 -4.42 -14.54 12.88
CA THR A 147 -5.80 -14.91 13.23
C THR A 147 -6.69 -15.01 11.99
N ARG A 148 -6.59 -14.05 11.07
CA ARG A 148 -7.33 -14.12 9.79
C ARG A 148 -6.92 -15.31 8.92
N GLU A 149 -5.65 -15.70 8.95
CA GLU A 149 -5.17 -16.88 8.24
C GLU A 149 -5.70 -18.18 8.84
N SER A 150 -5.81 -18.27 10.17
CA SER A 150 -6.40 -19.43 10.84
C SER A 150 -7.91 -19.53 10.62
N GLU A 151 -8.65 -18.41 10.69
CA GLU A 151 -10.08 -18.32 10.34
C GLU A 151 -10.32 -18.77 8.90
N ARG A 152 -9.51 -18.27 7.95
CA ARG A 152 -9.60 -18.68 6.54
C ARG A 152 -9.33 -20.17 6.35
N ALA A 153 -8.39 -20.74 7.10
CA ALA A 153 -8.11 -22.18 7.05
C ALA A 153 -9.28 -23.00 7.59
N ALA A 154 -9.89 -22.56 8.70
CA ALA A 154 -11.07 -23.18 9.30
C ALA A 154 -12.28 -23.15 8.35
N LEU A 155 -12.62 -21.99 7.78
CA LEU A 155 -13.72 -21.85 6.83
C LEU A 155 -13.51 -22.72 5.57
N ARG A 156 -12.26 -22.86 5.10
CA ARG A 156 -11.95 -23.80 4.01
C ARG A 156 -12.14 -25.25 4.42
N ALA A 157 -11.88 -25.62 5.67
CA ALA A 157 -12.16 -26.96 6.17
C ALA A 157 -13.66 -27.23 6.24
N GLU A 158 -14.44 -26.30 6.79
CA GLU A 158 -15.90 -26.38 6.86
C GLU A 158 -16.53 -26.49 5.46
N LEU A 159 -16.05 -25.71 4.48
CA LEU A 159 -16.53 -25.79 3.10
C LEU A 159 -16.25 -27.17 2.48
N ARG A 160 -15.08 -27.77 2.74
CA ARG A 160 -14.77 -29.13 2.25
C ARG A 160 -15.69 -30.16 2.89
N GLU A 161 -15.94 -30.04 4.18
CA GLU A 161 -16.83 -30.96 4.90
C GLU A 161 -18.29 -30.82 4.42
N ALA A 162 -18.77 -29.59 4.20
CA ALA A 162 -20.09 -29.33 3.65
C ALA A 162 -20.26 -29.96 2.26
N ARG A 163 -19.27 -29.81 1.37
CA ARG A 163 -19.27 -30.48 0.06
C ARG A 163 -19.28 -32.00 0.16
N GLN A 164 -18.53 -32.57 1.10
CA GLN A 164 -18.57 -34.02 1.33
C GLN A 164 -19.92 -34.49 1.86
N ARG A 165 -20.55 -33.72 2.75
CA ARG A 165 -21.90 -33.99 3.25
C ARG A 165 -22.94 -33.91 2.13
N GLU A 166 -22.88 -32.88 1.30
CA GLU A 166 -23.74 -32.73 0.12
C GLU A 166 -23.58 -33.91 -0.85
N GLN A 167 -22.34 -34.30 -1.15
CA GLN A 167 -22.07 -35.46 -2.01
C GLN A 167 -22.67 -36.76 -1.45
N ARG A 168 -22.62 -36.97 -0.12
CA ARG A 168 -23.26 -38.13 0.52
C ARG A 168 -24.79 -38.08 0.38
N LEU A 169 -25.39 -36.92 0.65
CA LEU A 169 -26.84 -36.75 0.50
C LEU A 169 -27.30 -36.96 -0.94
N LEU A 170 -26.52 -36.52 -1.93
CA LEU A 170 -26.84 -36.77 -3.35
C LEU A 170 -26.82 -38.27 -3.69
N VAL A 171 -25.89 -39.03 -3.10
CA VAL A 171 -25.85 -40.50 -3.27
C VAL A 171 -27.09 -41.12 -2.60
N ASP A 172 -27.40 -40.73 -1.36
CA ASP A 172 -28.56 -41.25 -0.64
C ASP A 172 -29.88 -40.95 -1.38
N ILE A 173 -30.01 -39.76 -1.97
CA ILE A 173 -31.17 -39.40 -2.82
C ILE A 173 -31.22 -40.31 -4.05
N GLY A 174 -30.09 -40.55 -4.73
CA GLY A 174 -30.03 -41.46 -5.87
C GLY A 174 -30.48 -42.88 -5.51
N ASP A 175 -30.01 -43.40 -4.37
CA ASP A 175 -30.40 -44.73 -3.90
C ASP A 175 -31.92 -44.81 -3.62
N LEU A 176 -32.50 -43.77 -3.01
CA LEU A 176 -33.94 -43.67 -2.77
C LEU A 176 -34.76 -43.54 -4.06
N GLU A 177 -34.25 -42.83 -5.06
CA GLU A 177 -34.87 -42.74 -6.39
C GLU A 177 -34.90 -44.11 -7.07
N ASP A 178 -33.81 -44.87 -7.01
CA ASP A 178 -33.72 -46.22 -7.55
C ASP A 178 -34.68 -47.20 -6.84
N GLU A 179 -34.78 -47.12 -5.51
CA GLU A 179 -35.77 -47.89 -4.72
C GLU A 179 -37.20 -47.52 -5.13
N ASN A 180 -37.50 -46.22 -5.31
CA ASN A 180 -38.82 -45.77 -5.74
C ASN A 180 -39.19 -46.30 -7.13
N ILE A 181 -38.25 -46.22 -8.08
CA ILE A 181 -38.42 -46.78 -9.42
C ILE A 181 -38.66 -48.30 -9.35
N SER A 182 -37.92 -49.02 -8.50
CA SER A 182 -38.12 -50.46 -8.28
C SER A 182 -39.51 -50.77 -7.75
N LEU A 183 -39.98 -50.04 -6.73
CA LEU A 183 -41.32 -50.19 -6.17
C LEU A 183 -42.41 -49.86 -7.20
N GLN A 184 -42.25 -48.80 -7.99
CA GLN A 184 -43.19 -48.45 -9.07
C GLN A 184 -43.29 -49.55 -10.13
N LYS A 185 -42.16 -50.19 -10.48
CA LYS A 185 -42.12 -51.34 -11.39
C LYS A 185 -42.86 -52.54 -10.79
N GLN A 186 -42.65 -52.84 -9.51
CA GLN A 186 -43.36 -53.92 -8.82
C GLN A 186 -44.87 -53.66 -8.77
N VAL A 187 -45.30 -52.44 -8.43
CA VAL A 187 -46.72 -52.06 -8.43
C VAL A 187 -47.33 -52.19 -9.82
N SER A 188 -46.61 -51.77 -10.86
CA SER A 188 -47.07 -51.92 -12.25
C SER A 188 -47.21 -53.39 -12.66
N ALA A 189 -46.26 -54.24 -12.28
CA ALA A 189 -46.32 -55.67 -12.53
C ALA A 189 -47.49 -56.34 -11.79
N LEU A 190 -47.73 -56.00 -10.52
CA LEU A 190 -48.87 -56.48 -9.74
C LEU A 190 -50.20 -56.05 -10.36
N ARG A 191 -50.31 -54.80 -10.83
CA ARG A 191 -51.51 -54.33 -11.54
C ARG A 191 -51.76 -55.11 -12.83
N SER A 192 -50.72 -55.40 -13.61
CA SER A 192 -50.84 -56.25 -14.81
C SER A 192 -51.32 -57.66 -14.45
N SER A 193 -50.69 -58.30 -13.47
CA SER A 193 -51.07 -59.63 -12.99
C SER A 193 -52.49 -59.66 -12.42
N GLN A 194 -52.94 -58.59 -11.77
CA GLN A 194 -54.31 -58.46 -11.27
C GLN A 194 -55.34 -58.39 -12.42
N VAL A 195 -55.03 -57.67 -13.50
CA VAL A 195 -55.89 -57.63 -14.70
C VAL A 195 -55.95 -59.00 -15.37
N GLU A 196 -54.81 -59.71 -15.48
CA GLU A 196 -54.76 -61.08 -16.01
C GLU A 196 -55.58 -62.05 -15.15
N PHE A 197 -55.48 -61.96 -13.83
CA PHE A 197 -56.24 -62.78 -12.90
C PHE A 197 -57.76 -62.57 -13.03
N GLU A 198 -58.22 -61.31 -13.07
CA GLU A 198 -59.65 -61.04 -13.31
C GLU A 198 -60.09 -61.52 -14.70
N GLY A 199 -59.24 -61.40 -15.72
CA GLY A 199 -59.47 -61.99 -17.05
C GLY A 199 -59.70 -63.50 -17.02
N LEU A 200 -58.79 -64.25 -16.39
CA LEU A 200 -58.91 -65.69 -16.20
C LEU A 200 -60.14 -66.08 -15.37
N LYS A 201 -60.48 -65.28 -14.36
CA LYS A 201 -61.69 -65.49 -13.55
C LYS A 201 -62.96 -65.31 -14.39
N HIS A 202 -62.99 -64.36 -15.32
CA HIS A 202 -64.08 -64.22 -16.29
C HIS A 202 -64.16 -65.43 -17.23
N GLU A 203 -63.03 -65.88 -17.76
CA GLU A 203 -62.96 -67.08 -18.61
C GLU A 203 -63.44 -68.35 -17.87
N VAL A 204 -63.00 -68.55 -16.62
CA VAL A 204 -63.46 -69.67 -15.79
C VAL A 204 -64.96 -69.62 -15.53
N ARG A 205 -65.55 -68.43 -15.32
CA ARG A 205 -67.01 -68.30 -15.18
C ARG A 205 -67.73 -68.68 -16.47
N GLN A 206 -67.27 -68.19 -17.62
CA GLN A 206 -67.83 -68.53 -18.93
C GLN A 206 -67.78 -70.04 -19.18
N LEU A 207 -66.62 -70.67 -18.96
CA LEU A 207 -66.46 -72.12 -19.13
C LEU A 207 -67.35 -72.92 -18.17
N ARG A 208 -67.62 -72.41 -16.96
CA ARG A 208 -68.58 -73.04 -16.02
C ARG A 208 -70.01 -72.93 -16.52
N GLU A 209 -70.44 -71.76 -16.99
CA GLU A 209 -71.76 -71.57 -17.58
C GLU A 209 -71.95 -72.46 -18.82
N GLU A 210 -70.95 -72.57 -19.69
CA GLU A 210 -70.94 -73.49 -20.83
C GLU A 210 -71.06 -74.96 -20.38
N ALA A 211 -70.34 -75.36 -19.32
CA ALA A 211 -70.43 -76.71 -18.77
C ALA A 211 -71.79 -77.00 -18.12
N GLU A 212 -72.40 -76.04 -17.43
CA GLU A 212 -73.75 -76.13 -16.86
C GLU A 212 -74.81 -76.24 -17.95
N ASN A 213 -74.71 -75.43 -19.00
CA ASN A 213 -75.58 -75.53 -20.17
C ASN A 213 -75.45 -76.90 -20.85
N ALA A 214 -74.22 -77.39 -21.04
CA ALA A 214 -73.99 -78.72 -21.59
C ALA A 214 -74.56 -79.84 -20.70
N ARG A 215 -74.48 -79.70 -19.37
CA ARG A 215 -75.11 -80.63 -18.42
C ARG A 215 -76.63 -80.58 -18.50
N ALA A 216 -77.25 -79.41 -18.54
CA ALA A 216 -78.69 -79.25 -18.69
C ALA A 216 -79.18 -79.92 -19.99
N MET A 217 -78.49 -79.69 -21.11
CA MET A 217 -78.78 -80.37 -22.38
C MET A 217 -78.63 -81.90 -22.25
N ALA A 218 -77.58 -82.38 -21.56
CA ALA A 218 -77.41 -83.81 -21.31
C ALA A 218 -78.54 -84.39 -20.43
N GLU A 219 -79.00 -83.68 -19.41
CA GLU A 219 -80.11 -84.09 -18.55
C GLU A 219 -81.45 -84.12 -19.31
N GLU A 220 -81.71 -83.13 -20.17
CA GLU A 220 -82.88 -83.12 -21.07
C GLU A 220 -82.86 -84.32 -22.01
N THR A 221 -81.72 -84.60 -22.66
CA THR A 221 -81.59 -85.78 -23.53
C THR A 221 -81.75 -87.09 -22.74
N ALA A 222 -81.26 -87.16 -21.51
CA ALA A 222 -81.46 -88.31 -20.63
C ALA A 222 -82.93 -88.45 -20.20
N ALA A 223 -83.64 -87.35 -19.94
CA ALA A 223 -85.07 -87.36 -19.64
C ALA A 223 -85.89 -87.85 -20.85
N LEU A 224 -85.59 -87.34 -22.05
CA LEU A 224 -86.18 -87.82 -23.31
C LEU A 224 -85.92 -89.31 -23.52
N ARG A 225 -84.70 -89.77 -23.23
CA ARG A 225 -84.35 -91.20 -23.28
C ARG A 225 -85.16 -92.03 -22.29
N ARG A 226 -85.30 -91.58 -21.02
CA ARG A 226 -86.15 -92.27 -20.03
C ARG A 226 -87.61 -92.33 -20.45
N ILE A 227 -88.12 -91.28 -21.10
CA ILE A 227 -89.48 -91.28 -21.68
C ILE A 227 -89.59 -92.31 -22.80
N ALA A 228 -88.63 -92.35 -23.73
CA ALA A 228 -88.60 -93.34 -24.80
C ALA A 228 -88.47 -94.77 -24.27
N GLU A 229 -87.63 -95.00 -23.25
CA GLU A 229 -87.48 -96.30 -22.57
C GLU A 229 -88.78 -96.71 -21.86
N ARG A 230 -89.48 -95.78 -21.18
CA ARG A 230 -90.79 -96.04 -20.58
C ARG A 230 -91.86 -96.34 -21.62
N GLN A 231 -91.96 -95.56 -22.68
CA GLN A 231 -92.90 -95.81 -23.78
C GLN A 231 -92.64 -97.18 -24.44
N LEU A 232 -91.38 -97.58 -24.58
CA LEU A 232 -91.01 -98.90 -25.06
C LEU A 232 -91.45 -99.99 -24.08
N ALA A 233 -91.20 -99.82 -22.78
CA ALA A 233 -91.64 -100.77 -21.75
C ALA A 233 -93.19 -100.90 -21.71
N GLU A 234 -93.92 -99.79 -21.72
CA GLU A 234 -95.39 -99.77 -21.79
C GLU A 234 -95.91 -100.47 -23.07
N ALA A 235 -95.26 -100.25 -24.22
CA ALA A 235 -95.61 -100.96 -25.46
C ALA A 235 -95.32 -102.47 -25.37
N LEU A 236 -94.22 -102.87 -24.72
CA LEU A 236 -93.92 -104.28 -24.48
C LEU A 236 -94.92 -104.93 -23.51
N GLU A 237 -95.28 -104.25 -22.41
CA GLU A 237 -96.30 -104.69 -21.47
C GLU A 237 -97.68 -104.80 -22.13
N ALA A 238 -98.08 -103.80 -22.94
CA ALA A 238 -99.32 -103.85 -23.71
C ALA A 238 -99.33 -105.03 -24.69
N LEU A 239 -98.20 -105.31 -25.34
CA LEU A 239 -98.05 -106.45 -26.25
C LEU A 239 -98.08 -107.78 -25.48
N GLN A 240 -97.50 -107.82 -24.28
CA GLN A 240 -97.61 -108.97 -23.38
C GLN A 240 -99.05 -109.17 -22.90
N ALA A 241 -99.75 -108.12 -22.48
CA ALA A 241 -101.16 -108.16 -22.11
C ALA A 241 -102.03 -108.61 -23.30
N GLU A 242 -101.77 -108.16 -24.52
CA GLU A 242 -102.42 -108.66 -25.73
C GLU A 242 -102.16 -110.16 -25.97
N ARG A 243 -100.91 -110.61 -25.77
CA ARG A 243 -100.56 -112.04 -25.86
C ARG A 243 -101.27 -112.84 -24.78
N GLU A 244 -101.29 -112.36 -23.54
CA GLU A 244 -101.98 -112.99 -22.41
C GLU A 244 -103.50 -113.00 -22.64
N ALA A 245 -104.09 -111.94 -23.17
CA ALA A 245 -105.50 -111.90 -23.56
C ALA A 245 -105.81 -112.86 -24.71
N LYS A 246 -104.94 -112.95 -25.73
CA LYS A 246 -105.05 -113.94 -26.82
C LYS A 246 -104.90 -115.37 -26.28
N PHE A 247 -103.97 -115.62 -25.37
CA PHE A 247 -103.81 -116.90 -24.69
C PHE A 247 -104.99 -117.21 -23.78
N ALA A 248 -105.57 -116.24 -23.09
CA ALA A 248 -106.76 -116.38 -22.26
C ALA A 248 -107.99 -116.69 -23.12
N ALA A 249 -108.21 -115.95 -24.21
CA ALA A 249 -109.27 -116.23 -25.18
C ALA A 249 -109.08 -117.61 -25.84
N LYS A 250 -107.84 -117.96 -26.20
CA LYS A 250 -107.51 -119.31 -26.68
C LYS A 250 -107.78 -120.36 -25.60
N LYS A 251 -107.41 -120.11 -24.35
CA LYS A 251 -107.69 -120.98 -23.20
C LYS A 251 -109.18 -121.09 -22.92
N GLU A 252 -109.97 -120.03 -23.11
CA GLU A 252 -111.43 -120.06 -23.00
C GLU A 252 -112.08 -120.84 -24.14
N LEU A 253 -111.54 -120.74 -25.36
CA LEU A 253 -111.92 -121.56 -26.50
C LEU A 253 -111.55 -123.03 -26.26
N ASP A 254 -110.32 -123.31 -25.81
CA ASP A 254 -109.86 -124.63 -25.40
C ASP A 254 -110.67 -125.13 -24.20
N ALA A 255 -111.12 -124.25 -23.30
CA ALA A 255 -112.01 -124.58 -22.19
C ALA A 255 -113.47 -124.71 -22.64
N HIS A 256 -113.88 -124.14 -23.76
CA HIS A 256 -115.19 -124.37 -24.38
C HIS A 256 -115.20 -125.72 -25.09
N LEU A 257 -114.14 -126.03 -25.84
CA LEU A 257 -113.84 -127.36 -26.37
C LEU A 257 -113.69 -128.39 -25.23
N SER A 258 -113.03 -128.01 -24.14
CA SER A 258 -112.89 -128.87 -22.96
C SER A 258 -114.17 -128.92 -22.15
N ARG A 259 -115.07 -127.92 -22.16
CA ARG A 259 -116.41 -127.99 -21.57
C ARG A 259 -117.31 -128.90 -22.41
N GLU A 260 -117.21 -128.86 -23.73
CA GLU A 260 -117.79 -129.88 -24.62
C GLU A 260 -117.20 -131.28 -24.33
N ALA A 261 -115.89 -131.38 -24.07
CA ALA A 261 -115.26 -132.64 -23.67
C ALA A 261 -115.53 -133.04 -22.20
N ALA A 262 -115.84 -132.10 -21.30
CA ALA A 262 -116.02 -132.28 -19.86
C ALA A 262 -117.49 -132.41 -19.44
N TYR A 263 -118.46 -132.14 -20.32
CA TYR A 263 -119.78 -132.76 -20.18
C TYR A 263 -119.64 -134.30 -20.14
N ASN A 264 -118.63 -134.88 -20.81
CA ASN A 264 -118.31 -136.31 -20.77
C ASN A 264 -117.40 -136.76 -19.62
N ILE A 265 -116.74 -135.84 -18.90
CA ILE A 265 -115.91 -136.17 -17.73
C ILE A 265 -116.34 -135.27 -16.56
N THR A 266 -117.65 -135.34 -16.36
CA THR A 266 -118.42 -134.94 -15.21
C THR A 266 -117.80 -135.48 -13.91
N ASN A 267 -117.86 -134.67 -12.85
CA ASN A 267 -117.89 -135.13 -11.46
C ASN A 267 -116.67 -135.84 -10.85
N LEU A 268 -115.44 -135.33 -10.97
CA LEU A 268 -114.40 -135.84 -10.07
C LEU A 268 -113.34 -134.82 -9.67
N ALA A 269 -113.43 -134.43 -8.39
CA ALA A 269 -112.38 -133.82 -7.56
C ALA A 269 -111.97 -132.39 -7.96
N TYR A 270 -112.68 -131.33 -7.56
CA TYR A 270 -112.99 -130.94 -6.18
C TYR A 270 -111.81 -131.11 -5.20
N SER A 271 -111.15 -129.97 -4.99
CA SER A 271 -110.59 -129.46 -3.73
C SER A 271 -109.48 -130.25 -3.04
N ILE A 272 -108.33 -129.61 -2.89
CA ILE A 272 -107.77 -129.13 -1.59
C ILE A 272 -106.25 -128.95 -1.78
N ARG A 273 -105.79 -127.70 -1.87
CA ARG A 273 -104.50 -127.30 -1.28
C ARG A 273 -104.57 -125.83 -0.86
N GLY A 274 -104.46 -125.62 0.45
CA GLY A 274 -104.53 -124.33 1.11
C GLY A 274 -103.21 -123.56 1.10
N MET A 275 -103.37 -122.23 1.05
CA MET A 275 -102.48 -121.20 1.61
C MET A 275 -103.02 -120.83 3.02
N PRO A 276 -102.27 -120.14 3.90
CA PRO A 276 -102.16 -118.66 3.85
C PRO A 276 -100.76 -118.20 4.35
N GLU A 277 -100.35 -116.93 4.56
CA GLU A 277 -100.94 -115.59 4.75
C GLU A 277 -99.74 -114.61 4.66
N ASP A 278 -99.76 -113.51 3.90
CA ASP A 278 -100.17 -112.13 4.26
C ASP A 278 -99.48 -111.56 5.52
N GLY A 279 -98.70 -110.48 5.41
CA GLY A 279 -99.17 -109.08 5.51
C GLY A 279 -98.49 -108.50 6.77
N THR A 280 -98.04 -107.25 6.91
CA THR A 280 -98.53 -105.93 6.52
C THR A 280 -97.44 -104.92 6.95
N GLU A 281 -97.08 -103.92 6.13
CA GLU A 281 -97.30 -102.47 6.36
C GLU A 281 -96.35 -101.85 7.43
N ASP A 282 -95.75 -100.67 7.33
CA ASP A 282 -96.27 -99.32 6.97
C ASP A 282 -95.01 -98.40 7.01
N GLU A 283 -94.53 -97.79 5.92
CA GLU A 283 -94.83 -96.45 5.40
C GLU A 283 -94.85 -95.29 6.42
N GLY A 284 -94.20 -94.16 6.06
CA GLY A 284 -94.11 -92.99 6.93
C GLY A 284 -93.13 -91.89 6.49
N GLU A 285 -93.26 -91.41 5.25
CA GLU A 285 -93.00 -90.01 4.84
C GLU A 285 -93.76 -89.00 5.76
N PRO A 286 -93.55 -87.64 5.74
CA PRO A 286 -93.21 -86.82 4.57
C PRO A 286 -92.27 -85.60 4.83
N GLY A 287 -91.96 -84.90 3.74
CA GLY A 287 -91.07 -83.75 3.71
C GLY A 287 -91.67 -82.37 4.01
N GLY A 288 -90.93 -81.36 3.55
CA GLY A 288 -91.25 -79.93 3.60
C GLY A 288 -90.01 -79.12 4.00
N SER A 289 -89.24 -78.61 3.02
CA SER A 289 -89.23 -77.18 2.61
C SER A 289 -88.52 -76.29 3.65
N SER A 290 -87.52 -75.44 3.39
CA SER A 290 -87.01 -74.73 2.22
C SER A 290 -85.75 -73.94 2.64
N SER A 291 -85.00 -73.48 1.64
CA SER A 291 -84.01 -72.38 1.69
C SER A 291 -82.66 -72.71 2.33
N ALA A 292 -81.60 -72.97 1.55
CA ALA A 292 -80.80 -72.00 0.78
C ALA A 292 -80.09 -70.99 1.72
N GLU A 293 -78.77 -70.75 1.66
CA GLU A 293 -77.78 -71.07 0.63
C GLU A 293 -76.37 -70.68 1.13
N LEU A 294 -75.39 -71.53 0.79
CA LEU A 294 -74.06 -71.19 0.25
C LEU A 294 -73.10 -70.21 1.00
N ALA A 295 -71.78 -70.35 1.02
CA ALA A 295 -70.81 -71.33 0.55
C ALA A 295 -69.49 -70.99 1.29
N SER A 296 -68.75 -71.96 1.79
CA SER A 296 -67.58 -72.57 1.13
C SER A 296 -66.25 -71.80 1.32
N ALA A 297 -65.40 -72.43 2.14
CA ALA A 297 -63.98 -72.69 1.93
C ALA A 297 -63.12 -71.60 1.25
N MET A 298 -62.29 -70.94 2.05
CA MET A 298 -60.88 -70.71 1.73
C MET A 298 -60.09 -70.75 3.04
N GLY A 299 -59.08 -71.62 3.11
CA GLY A 299 -58.05 -71.49 4.13
C GLY A 299 -57.18 -70.28 3.81
N ASP A 300 -56.64 -69.62 4.82
CA ASP A 300 -55.25 -69.19 4.75
C ASP A 300 -54.66 -68.95 6.14
N HIS A 301 -53.49 -69.54 6.35
CA HIS A 301 -52.54 -69.10 7.36
C HIS A 301 -51.89 -67.83 6.82
N HIS A 302 -52.13 -66.68 7.44
CA HIS A 302 -51.15 -65.59 7.33
C HIS A 302 -51.03 -64.86 8.66
N ALA A 303 -49.82 -64.90 9.20
CA ALA A 303 -49.36 -64.02 10.25
C ALA A 303 -49.52 -62.57 9.79
N ASP A 304 -50.15 -61.78 10.66
CA ASP A 304 -50.42 -60.37 10.46
C ASP A 304 -49.13 -59.55 10.69
N LEU A 305 -48.47 -59.20 9.58
CA LEU A 305 -47.27 -58.35 9.54
C LEU A 305 -47.62 -56.84 9.55
N PHE A 306 -48.89 -56.47 9.66
CA PHE A 306 -49.36 -55.09 9.57
C PHE A 306 -49.62 -54.42 10.93
N SER A 307 -49.71 -55.19 12.03
CA SER A 307 -49.88 -54.62 13.37
C SER A 307 -48.56 -54.24 14.07
N GLU A 308 -47.42 -54.84 13.71
CA GLU A 308 -46.11 -54.56 14.34
C GLU A 308 -45.36 -53.36 13.76
N VAL A 309 -45.46 -53.11 12.45
CA VAL A 309 -44.76 -52.00 11.77
C VAL A 309 -45.45 -50.66 12.02
N HIS A 310 -46.78 -50.64 12.07
CA HIS A 310 -47.53 -49.42 12.34
C HIS A 310 -47.40 -48.94 13.79
N LEU A 311 -47.25 -49.82 14.78
CA LEU A 311 -47.08 -49.40 16.17
C LEU A 311 -45.74 -48.68 16.41
N HIS A 312 -44.65 -49.18 15.81
CA HIS A 312 -43.32 -48.57 15.91
C HIS A 312 -43.21 -47.26 15.14
N GLU A 313 -43.78 -47.18 13.92
CA GLU A 313 -43.80 -45.93 13.14
C GLU A 313 -44.67 -44.87 13.82
N ILE A 314 -45.84 -45.25 14.37
CA ILE A 314 -46.71 -44.36 15.14
C ILE A 314 -46.00 -43.86 16.40
N SER A 315 -45.39 -44.75 17.20
CA SER A 315 -44.62 -44.31 18.38
C SER A 315 -43.40 -43.45 18.03
N ARG A 316 -42.77 -43.66 16.86
CA ARG A 316 -41.69 -42.79 16.36
C ARG A 316 -42.21 -41.41 15.98
N LEU A 317 -43.34 -41.34 15.28
CA LEU A 317 -43.99 -40.09 14.90
C LEU A 317 -44.53 -39.33 16.10
N GLU A 318 -45.09 -40.00 17.10
CA GLU A 318 -45.51 -39.40 18.38
C GLU A 318 -44.32 -38.78 19.12
N LYS A 319 -43.19 -39.49 19.19
CA LYS A 319 -41.97 -38.97 19.83
C LYS A 319 -41.36 -37.79 19.07
N GLN A 320 -41.41 -37.82 17.73
CA GLN A 320 -40.99 -36.68 16.90
C GLN A 320 -41.93 -35.48 17.06
N LEU A 321 -43.23 -35.71 17.19
CA LEU A 321 -44.22 -34.65 17.46
C LEU A 321 -44.01 -34.03 18.84
N GLU A 322 -43.77 -34.86 19.87
CA GLU A 322 -43.49 -34.39 21.23
C GLU A 322 -42.16 -33.62 21.29
N GLN A 323 -41.12 -34.07 20.58
CA GLN A 323 -39.87 -33.34 20.43
C GLN A 323 -40.09 -31.99 19.72
N ALA A 324 -40.81 -31.97 18.60
CA ALA A 324 -41.13 -30.73 17.89
C ALA A 324 -41.98 -29.77 18.74
N HIS A 325 -42.89 -30.30 19.57
CA HIS A 325 -43.68 -29.50 20.50
C HIS A 325 -42.82 -28.88 21.61
N ASN A 326 -41.88 -29.65 22.15
CA ASN A 326 -40.91 -29.17 23.14
C ASN A 326 -39.97 -28.11 22.55
N GLU A 327 -39.46 -28.31 21.34
CA GLU A 327 -38.64 -27.34 20.62
C GLU A 327 -39.44 -26.06 20.32
N ASN A 328 -40.71 -26.17 19.91
CA ASN A 328 -41.57 -25.01 19.68
C ASN A 328 -41.85 -24.25 20.99
N SER A 329 -42.05 -24.94 22.11
CA SER A 329 -42.19 -24.33 23.44
C SER A 329 -40.91 -23.61 23.89
N GLN A 330 -39.74 -24.21 23.64
CA GLN A 330 -38.42 -23.60 23.90
C GLN A 330 -38.18 -22.37 23.02
N LEU A 331 -38.50 -22.45 21.72
CA LEU A 331 -38.41 -21.31 20.81
C LEU A 331 -39.38 -20.21 21.20
N GLN A 332 -40.59 -20.54 21.63
CA GLN A 332 -41.58 -19.56 22.07
C GLN A 332 -41.16 -18.86 23.37
N THR A 333 -40.52 -19.58 24.30
CA THR A 333 -39.95 -18.98 25.52
C THR A 333 -38.71 -18.13 25.20
N SER A 334 -37.82 -18.58 24.32
CA SER A 334 -36.70 -17.78 23.83
C SER A 334 -37.14 -16.52 23.08
N MET A 335 -38.19 -16.62 22.25
CA MET A 335 -38.76 -15.48 21.53
C MET A 335 -39.37 -14.47 22.52
N ARG A 336 -40.11 -14.92 23.53
CA ARG A 336 -40.64 -14.03 24.58
C ARG A 336 -39.52 -13.36 25.37
N ALA A 337 -38.46 -14.09 25.72
CA ALA A 337 -37.30 -13.52 26.40
C ALA A 337 -36.61 -12.44 25.54
N ALA A 338 -36.37 -12.74 24.26
CA ALA A 338 -35.79 -11.80 23.31
C ALA A 338 -36.69 -10.56 23.08
N GLN A 339 -38.01 -10.75 23.08
CA GLN A 339 -38.97 -9.66 22.96
C GLN A 339 -38.94 -8.75 24.20
N VAL A 340 -38.93 -9.32 25.41
CA VAL A 340 -38.81 -8.54 26.66
C VAL A 340 -37.47 -7.77 26.71
N THR A 341 -36.36 -8.38 26.26
CA THR A 341 -35.08 -7.68 26.18
C THR A 341 -35.13 -6.53 25.18
N ALA A 342 -35.69 -6.74 23.99
CA ALA A 342 -35.83 -5.71 22.97
C ALA A 342 -36.73 -4.54 23.43
N GLU A 343 -37.84 -4.84 24.11
CA GLU A 343 -38.72 -3.82 24.70
C GLU A 343 -38.00 -3.01 25.79
N SER A 344 -37.19 -3.68 26.63
CA SER A 344 -36.40 -3.01 27.67
C SER A 344 -35.29 -2.10 27.09
N GLU A 345 -34.61 -2.54 26.03
CA GLU A 345 -33.57 -1.77 25.34
C GLU A 345 -34.17 -0.60 24.56
N SER A 346 -35.33 -0.79 23.94
CA SER A 346 -36.10 0.27 23.27
C SER A 346 -36.54 1.34 24.27
N ALA A 347 -37.02 0.94 25.46
CA ALA A 347 -37.36 1.86 26.54
C ALA A 347 -36.14 2.64 27.05
N ALA A 348 -35.00 1.98 27.23
CA ALA A 348 -33.74 2.63 27.62
C ALA A 348 -33.24 3.62 26.55
N ALA A 349 -33.31 3.25 25.27
CA ALA A 349 -32.96 4.12 24.16
C ALA A 349 -33.89 5.35 24.06
N ALA A 350 -35.18 5.18 24.33
CA ALA A 350 -36.13 6.29 24.38
C ALA A 350 -35.81 7.29 25.50
N LEU A 351 -35.43 6.80 26.69
CA LEU A 351 -34.97 7.63 27.82
C LEU A 351 -33.69 8.39 27.48
N LEU A 352 -32.69 7.73 26.89
CA LEU A 352 -31.45 8.37 26.46
C LEU A 352 -31.71 9.45 25.41
N ARG A 353 -32.58 9.17 24.42
CA ARG A 353 -32.96 10.14 23.39
C ARG A 353 -33.67 11.36 23.99
N ALA A 354 -34.57 11.15 24.94
CA ALA A 354 -35.24 12.24 25.67
C ALA A 354 -34.27 13.04 26.57
N GLY A 355 -33.25 12.40 27.13
CA GLY A 355 -32.20 13.09 27.87
C GLY A 355 -31.29 13.93 26.97
N LEU A 356 -30.89 13.40 25.81
CA LEU A 356 -30.09 14.13 24.82
C LEU A 356 -30.83 15.35 24.26
N THR A 357 -32.13 15.26 23.98
CA THR A 357 -32.91 16.42 23.53
C THR A 357 -33.01 17.50 24.62
N ARG A 358 -33.15 17.10 25.89
CA ARG A 358 -33.08 18.03 27.04
C ARG A 358 -31.69 18.66 27.19
N ALA A 359 -30.61 17.92 26.96
CA ALA A 359 -29.25 18.48 27.00
C ALA A 359 -29.02 19.47 25.84
N ALA A 360 -29.44 19.12 24.62
CA ALA A 360 -29.32 19.98 23.45
C ALA A 360 -30.09 21.30 23.60
N SER A 361 -31.28 21.29 24.22
CA SER A 361 -32.04 22.52 24.47
C SER A 361 -31.34 23.45 25.46
N ARG A 362 -30.66 22.91 26.48
CA ARG A 362 -29.88 23.70 27.45
C ARG A 362 -28.58 24.25 26.86
N VAL A 363 -27.89 23.48 26.02
CA VAL A 363 -26.73 23.99 25.26
C VAL A 363 -27.16 25.12 24.33
N SER A 364 -28.31 24.98 23.67
CA SER A 364 -28.87 26.04 22.82
C SER A 364 -29.25 27.28 23.63
N ALA A 365 -29.80 27.11 24.85
CA ALA A 365 -30.07 28.21 25.77
C ALA A 365 -28.78 28.91 26.23
N LEU A 366 -27.71 28.16 26.54
CA LEU A 366 -26.40 28.73 26.85
C LEU A 366 -25.79 29.49 25.68
N HIS A 367 -25.95 28.97 24.45
CA HIS A 367 -25.48 29.64 23.24
C HIS A 367 -26.24 30.96 23.00
N ALA A 368 -27.56 30.98 23.18
CA ALA A 368 -28.36 32.21 23.13
C ALA A 368 -28.01 33.20 24.26
N LEU A 369 -27.78 32.71 25.48
CA LEU A 369 -27.30 33.53 26.60
C LEU A 369 -25.91 34.11 26.34
N HIS A 370 -25.05 33.36 25.65
CA HIS A 370 -23.75 33.85 25.21
C HIS A 370 -23.92 34.92 24.11
N SER A 371 -24.78 34.72 23.10
CA SER A 371 -25.00 35.76 22.08
C SER A 371 -25.58 37.06 22.65
N ASP A 372 -26.47 36.98 23.63
CA ASP A 372 -27.23 38.15 24.13
C ASP A 372 -26.50 38.90 25.26
N CYS A 373 -25.75 38.17 26.07
CA CYS A 373 -25.18 38.67 27.32
C CYS A 373 -23.66 38.46 27.45
N ALA A 374 -22.98 37.86 26.46
CA ALA A 374 -21.52 37.79 26.50
C ALA A 374 -20.90 39.18 26.44
N PRO A 375 -19.79 39.39 27.16
CA PRO A 375 -19.04 40.63 27.06
C PRO A 375 -18.28 40.63 25.75
N ILE A 376 -18.68 41.51 24.84
CA ILE A 376 -17.92 41.82 23.63
C ILE A 376 -16.84 42.82 24.05
N GLU A 377 -15.56 42.53 23.77
CA GLU A 377 -14.42 43.41 24.09
C GLU A 377 -14.52 44.79 23.39
N ASP A 378 -15.38 44.91 22.37
CA ASP A 378 -15.54 46.07 21.49
C ASP A 378 -16.80 46.93 21.75
N GLU A 379 -17.53 46.79 22.87
CA GLU A 379 -18.58 47.77 23.17
C GLU A 379 -17.98 49.14 23.49
N LYS A 380 -18.03 50.03 22.49
CA LYS A 380 -17.80 51.46 22.63
C LYS A 380 -18.61 52.00 23.81
N VAL A 381 -18.01 52.96 24.52
CA VAL A 381 -18.33 53.52 25.84
C VAL A 381 -19.76 54.12 25.99
N ASP A 382 -20.64 53.99 25.00
CA ASP A 382 -21.83 54.83 24.85
C ASP A 382 -23.15 54.23 25.40
N SER A 383 -23.20 52.97 25.84
CA SER A 383 -24.49 52.30 26.17
C SER A 383 -24.68 51.83 27.64
N GLY A 384 -23.82 52.23 28.58
CA GLY A 384 -24.09 52.00 30.00
C GLY A 384 -22.88 52.14 30.91
N GLY A 385 -23.03 52.89 32.01
CA GLY A 385 -21.98 53.06 33.02
C GLY A 385 -21.45 51.72 33.56
N VAL A 386 -20.27 51.74 34.17
CA VAL A 386 -19.57 50.56 34.72
C VAL A 386 -20.49 49.67 35.57
N SER A 387 -21.40 50.27 36.34
CA SER A 387 -22.41 49.55 37.14
C SER A 387 -23.41 48.73 36.31
N ALA A 388 -23.88 49.24 35.18
CA ALA A 388 -24.81 48.53 34.30
C ALA A 388 -24.13 47.35 33.59
N ARG A 389 -22.87 47.53 33.17
CA ARG A 389 -22.04 46.45 32.60
C ARG A 389 -21.73 45.37 33.65
N ALA A 390 -21.36 45.77 34.87
CA ALA A 390 -21.13 44.83 35.96
C ALA A 390 -22.40 44.05 36.33
N ALA A 391 -23.57 44.70 36.34
CA ALA A 391 -24.85 44.04 36.56
C ALA A 391 -25.16 43.01 35.45
N LYS A 392 -24.96 43.36 34.18
CA LYS A 392 -25.13 42.46 33.02
C LYS A 392 -24.20 41.24 33.12
N TRP A 393 -22.94 41.45 33.48
CA TRP A 393 -21.95 40.40 33.74
C TRP A 393 -22.37 39.45 34.86
N LEU A 394 -22.81 40.00 36.00
CA LEU A 394 -23.24 39.19 37.15
C LEU A 394 -24.51 38.39 36.83
N THR A 395 -25.44 38.96 36.05
CA THR A 395 -26.61 38.23 35.57
C THR A 395 -26.24 37.12 34.60
N TRP A 396 -25.33 37.38 33.66
CA TRP A 396 -24.82 36.35 32.74
C TRP A 396 -24.15 35.21 33.49
N TRP A 397 -23.26 35.53 34.45
CA TRP A 397 -22.55 34.54 35.26
C TRP A 397 -23.51 33.68 36.10
N ARG A 398 -24.54 34.29 36.71
CA ARG A 398 -25.54 33.57 37.50
C ARG A 398 -26.40 32.63 36.64
N VAL A 399 -26.88 33.11 35.50
CA VAL A 399 -27.78 32.33 34.63
C VAL A 399 -26.98 31.23 33.90
N SER A 400 -25.80 31.53 33.38
CA SER A 400 -24.91 30.53 32.77
C SER A 400 -24.45 29.47 33.78
N GLY A 401 -24.13 29.85 35.01
CA GLY A 401 -23.83 28.90 36.09
C GLY A 401 -25.03 27.99 36.45
N GLY A 402 -26.25 28.53 36.43
CA GLY A 402 -27.48 27.75 36.59
C GLY A 402 -27.71 26.74 35.46
N GLU A 403 -27.44 27.15 34.21
CA GLU A 403 -27.55 26.26 33.06
C GLU A 403 -26.45 25.19 33.00
N LEU A 404 -25.22 25.54 33.37
CA LEU A 404 -24.10 24.60 33.48
C LEU A 404 -24.32 23.56 34.58
N SER A 405 -24.81 23.99 35.75
CA SER A 405 -25.15 23.06 36.85
C SER A 405 -26.30 22.14 36.48
N GLY A 406 -27.31 22.63 35.76
CA GLY A 406 -28.39 21.79 35.27
C GLY A 406 -27.99 20.87 34.11
N LEU A 407 -27.04 21.26 33.26
CA LEU A 407 -26.41 20.36 32.29
C LEU A 407 -25.58 19.27 32.99
N ALA A 408 -24.84 19.62 34.04
CA ALA A 408 -24.08 18.65 34.83
C ALA A 408 -25.00 17.61 35.49
N ALA A 409 -26.15 18.05 36.03
CA ALA A 409 -27.16 17.15 36.59
C ALA A 409 -27.77 16.21 35.52
N LEU A 410 -28.09 16.73 34.32
CA LEU A 410 -28.59 15.91 33.21
C LEU A 410 -27.53 14.91 32.69
N LEU A 411 -26.26 15.30 32.65
CA LEU A 411 -25.17 14.41 32.29
C LEU A 411 -24.98 13.31 33.33
N ALA A 412 -25.15 13.61 34.62
CA ALA A 412 -25.13 12.61 35.68
C ALA A 412 -26.32 11.63 35.59
N GLU A 413 -27.54 12.11 35.29
CA GLU A 413 -28.70 11.26 35.02
C GLU A 413 -28.49 10.35 33.80
N LEU A 414 -27.94 10.89 32.70
CA LEU A 414 -27.63 10.14 31.49
C LEU A 414 -26.52 9.11 31.72
N ALA A 415 -25.52 9.43 32.54
CA ALA A 415 -24.46 8.50 32.93
C ALA A 415 -24.97 7.37 33.82
N ALA A 416 -25.94 7.65 34.71
CA ALA A 416 -26.58 6.63 35.54
C ALA A 416 -27.58 5.75 34.76
N GLY A 417 -28.20 6.28 33.70
CA GLY A 417 -29.11 5.54 32.81
C GLY A 417 -28.43 4.83 31.63
N ALA A 418 -27.14 5.06 31.41
CA ALA A 418 -26.35 4.30 30.46
C ALA A 418 -26.23 2.85 30.98
N PRO A 419 -26.51 1.84 30.15
CA PRO A 419 -26.29 0.47 30.58
C PRO A 419 -24.82 0.33 30.96
N GLY A 420 -24.55 -0.27 32.13
CA GLY A 420 -23.18 -0.48 32.59
C GLY A 420 -22.35 -1.16 31.51
N SER A 421 -21.06 -0.86 31.50
CA SER A 421 -20.02 -1.46 30.65
C SER A 421 -20.22 -2.96 30.38
N ASP A 422 -20.79 -3.67 31.35
CA ASP A 422 -20.91 -5.13 31.36
C ASP A 422 -22.29 -5.64 30.85
N SER A 423 -23.16 -4.76 30.33
CA SER A 423 -24.41 -5.22 29.70
C SER A 423 -24.13 -5.93 28.38
N ALA A 424 -24.89 -6.99 28.08
CA ALA A 424 -24.77 -7.74 26.83
C ALA A 424 -24.87 -6.84 25.58
N ALA A 425 -25.71 -5.79 25.64
CA ALA A 425 -25.89 -4.82 24.56
C ALA A 425 -24.71 -3.85 24.42
N ALA A 426 -23.97 -3.53 25.49
CA ALA A 426 -22.75 -2.73 25.40
C ALA A 426 -21.61 -3.54 24.76
N LEU A 427 -21.51 -4.82 25.13
CA LEU A 427 -20.55 -5.78 24.56
C LEU A 427 -20.80 -6.01 23.06
N GLN A 428 -22.06 -6.15 22.65
CA GLN A 428 -22.44 -6.26 21.23
C GLN A 428 -22.15 -4.98 20.44
N ARG A 429 -22.38 -3.79 21.03
CA ARG A 429 -22.02 -2.51 20.37
C ARG A 429 -20.52 -2.33 20.21
N ALA A 430 -19.73 -2.74 21.21
CA ALA A 430 -18.27 -2.72 21.13
C ALA A 430 -17.76 -3.66 20.04
N GLN A 431 -18.33 -4.86 19.92
CA GLN A 431 -18.01 -5.81 18.85
C GLN A 431 -18.38 -5.26 17.47
N LEU A 432 -19.54 -4.61 17.32
CA LEU A 432 -19.94 -3.98 16.05
C LEU A 432 -19.03 -2.81 15.67
N ALA A 433 -18.61 -1.99 16.63
CA ALA A 433 -17.65 -0.91 16.39
C ALA A 433 -16.29 -1.47 15.93
N GLN A 434 -15.79 -2.51 16.60
CA GLN A 434 -14.54 -3.17 16.22
C GLN A 434 -14.62 -3.81 14.82
N LEU A 435 -15.77 -4.37 14.45
CA LEU A 435 -15.98 -4.88 13.09
C LEU A 435 -16.04 -3.75 12.05
N ALA A 436 -16.69 -2.63 12.37
CA ALA A 436 -16.74 -1.46 11.49
C ALA A 436 -15.34 -0.87 11.24
N ASP A 437 -14.52 -0.73 12.28
CA ASP A 437 -13.14 -0.25 12.15
C ASP A 437 -12.30 -1.18 11.27
N ARG A 438 -12.43 -2.50 11.44
CA ARG A 438 -11.74 -3.51 10.61
C ARG A 438 -12.20 -3.47 9.15
N VAL A 439 -13.44 -3.11 8.88
CA VAL A 439 -13.96 -2.93 7.51
C VAL A 439 -13.38 -1.66 6.89
N ALA A 440 -13.41 -0.54 7.62
CA ALA A 440 -12.82 0.72 7.15
C ALA A 440 -11.32 0.57 6.84
N GLU A 441 -10.57 -0.13 7.71
CA GLU A 441 -9.15 -0.40 7.49
C GLU A 441 -8.90 -1.32 6.28
N ALA A 442 -9.78 -2.30 6.05
CA ALA A 442 -9.73 -3.15 4.86
C ALA A 442 -10.03 -2.38 3.58
N GLU A 443 -10.99 -1.45 3.61
CA GLU A 443 -11.32 -0.58 2.47
C GLU A 443 -10.15 0.32 2.10
N VAL A 444 -9.49 0.95 3.09
CA VAL A 444 -8.28 1.77 2.85
C VAL A 444 -7.16 0.92 2.25
N ARG A 445 -6.94 -0.30 2.75
CA ARG A 445 -5.94 -1.22 2.19
C ARG A 445 -6.27 -1.66 0.77
N CYS A 446 -7.53 -1.94 0.47
CA CYS A 446 -7.98 -2.28 -0.89
C CYS A 446 -7.73 -1.11 -1.85
N ALA A 447 -8.05 0.12 -1.45
CA ALA A 447 -7.82 1.32 -2.24
C ALA A 447 -6.31 1.52 -2.53
N ALA A 448 -5.45 1.32 -1.53
CA ALA A 448 -3.99 1.38 -1.73
C ALA A 448 -3.48 0.32 -2.71
N LEU A 449 -3.93 -0.94 -2.56
CA LEU A 449 -3.55 -2.03 -3.47
C LEU A 449 -4.07 -1.81 -4.90
N GLN A 450 -5.24 -1.20 -5.06
CA GLN A 450 -5.77 -0.81 -6.38
C GLN A 450 -4.91 0.28 -7.02
N ALA A 451 -4.49 1.30 -6.26
CA ALA A 451 -3.58 2.33 -6.76
C ALA A 451 -2.22 1.74 -7.20
N ASP A 452 -1.67 0.79 -6.43
CA ASP A 452 -0.43 0.08 -6.81
C ASP A 452 -0.62 -0.77 -8.08
N ALA A 453 -1.76 -1.45 -8.23
CA ALA A 453 -2.08 -2.22 -9.42
C ALA A 453 -2.20 -1.33 -10.66
N ASP A 454 -2.83 -0.15 -10.54
CA ASP A 454 -2.91 0.83 -11.61
C ASP A 454 -1.52 1.40 -11.98
N LEU A 455 -0.68 1.69 -10.99
CA LEU A 455 0.70 2.10 -11.22
C LEU A 455 1.47 1.02 -11.98
N LEU A 456 1.40 -0.24 -11.54
CA LEU A 456 2.03 -1.37 -12.23
C LEU A 456 1.51 -1.52 -13.66
N ARG A 457 0.21 -1.32 -13.89
CA ARG A 457 -0.40 -1.35 -15.23
C ARG A 457 0.13 -0.22 -16.12
N THR A 458 0.29 0.99 -15.59
CA THR A 458 0.87 2.11 -16.37
C THR A 458 2.34 1.87 -16.71
N LEU A 459 3.13 1.35 -15.77
CA LEU A 459 4.54 1.00 -15.97
C LEU A 459 4.68 -0.14 -16.99
N ALA A 460 3.86 -1.19 -16.87
CA ALA A 460 3.81 -2.31 -17.81
C ALA A 460 3.40 -1.85 -19.22
N GLY A 461 2.42 -0.96 -19.32
CA GLY A 461 2.01 -0.35 -20.60
C GLY A 461 3.10 0.52 -21.20
N GLY A 462 3.82 1.30 -20.38
CA GLY A 462 4.98 2.09 -20.80
C GLY A 462 6.13 1.23 -21.32
N ALA A 463 6.51 0.21 -20.55
CA ALA A 463 7.51 -0.78 -20.94
C ALA A 463 7.11 -1.53 -22.21
N GLY A 464 5.83 -1.89 -22.34
CA GLY A 464 5.32 -2.56 -23.53
C GLY A 464 5.36 -1.70 -24.79
N ARG A 465 5.04 -0.41 -24.70
CA ARG A 465 5.22 0.53 -25.82
C ARG A 465 6.69 0.67 -26.21
N ALA A 466 7.59 0.74 -25.22
CA ALA A 466 9.04 0.77 -25.48
C ALA A 466 9.54 -0.51 -26.15
N LEU A 467 9.07 -1.68 -25.71
CA LEU A 467 9.42 -2.98 -26.30
C LEU A 467 8.83 -3.16 -27.70
N SER A 468 7.59 -2.73 -27.91
CA SER A 468 6.91 -2.75 -29.22
C SER A 468 7.61 -1.88 -30.26
N THR A 469 8.22 -0.77 -29.83
CA THR A 469 9.04 0.09 -30.71
C THR A 469 10.48 -0.45 -30.88
N ALA A 470 11.07 -1.02 -29.84
CA ALA A 470 12.41 -1.59 -29.89
C ALA A 470 12.50 -2.89 -30.72
N GLY A 471 11.48 -3.74 -30.67
CA GLY A 471 11.46 -5.04 -31.37
C GLY A 471 11.70 -4.93 -32.87
N PRO A 472 10.90 -4.16 -33.63
CA PRO A 472 11.08 -3.97 -35.06
C PRO A 472 12.43 -3.29 -35.41
N ALA A 473 12.88 -2.35 -34.57
CA ALA A 473 14.16 -1.66 -34.78
C ALA A 473 15.36 -2.62 -34.63
N LEU A 474 15.32 -3.52 -33.64
CA LEU A 474 16.33 -4.57 -33.47
C LEU A 474 16.26 -5.62 -34.57
N LEU A 475 15.06 -6.00 -35.02
CA LEU A 475 14.90 -6.91 -36.15
C LEU A 475 15.52 -6.33 -37.42
N SER A 476 15.21 -5.08 -37.74
CA SER A 476 15.80 -4.37 -38.88
C SER A 476 17.31 -4.21 -38.74
N ALA A 477 17.81 -3.92 -37.52
CA ALA A 477 19.24 -3.90 -37.26
C ALA A 477 19.88 -5.29 -37.51
N ALA A 478 19.23 -6.38 -37.09
CA ALA A 478 19.71 -7.74 -37.32
C ALA A 478 19.76 -8.10 -38.81
N GLU A 479 18.75 -7.68 -39.58
CA GLU A 479 18.72 -7.86 -41.03
C GLU A 479 19.83 -7.07 -41.74
N THR A 480 20.03 -5.80 -41.38
CA THR A 480 21.12 -4.99 -41.96
C THR A 480 22.49 -5.54 -41.60
N LEU A 481 22.67 -6.07 -40.39
CA LEU A 481 23.92 -6.69 -39.97
C LEU A 481 24.18 -8.00 -40.73
N ALA A 482 23.14 -8.81 -40.95
CA ALA A 482 23.21 -10.01 -41.78
C ALA A 482 23.60 -9.67 -43.24
N GLN A 483 23.06 -8.59 -43.81
CA GLN A 483 23.44 -8.11 -45.15
C GLN A 483 24.91 -7.67 -45.21
N ILE A 484 25.40 -6.94 -44.20
CA ILE A 484 26.81 -6.54 -44.10
C ILE A 484 27.69 -7.79 -43.99
N TYR A 485 27.31 -8.76 -43.17
CA TYR A 485 28.02 -10.04 -43.06
C TYR A 485 28.10 -10.78 -44.39
N HIS A 486 26.99 -10.89 -45.12
CA HIS A 486 27.01 -11.48 -46.47
C HIS A 486 27.94 -10.75 -47.43
N HIS A 487 28.00 -9.42 -47.39
CA HIS A 487 28.94 -8.66 -48.20
C HIS A 487 30.40 -8.87 -47.78
N VAL A 488 30.71 -8.90 -46.48
CA VAL A 488 32.08 -9.17 -46.00
C VAL A 488 32.53 -10.57 -46.40
N CYS A 489 31.66 -11.57 -46.25
CA CYS A 489 31.91 -12.95 -46.71
C CYS A 489 32.15 -13.01 -48.23
N ALA A 490 31.31 -12.34 -49.03
CA ALA A 490 31.44 -12.30 -50.48
C ALA A 490 32.76 -11.63 -50.94
N VAL A 491 33.18 -10.54 -50.29
CA VAL A 491 34.42 -9.83 -50.61
C VAL A 491 35.66 -10.61 -50.18
N ASN A 492 35.57 -11.38 -49.10
CA ASN A 492 36.68 -12.17 -48.56
C ASN A 492 36.75 -13.60 -49.11
N GLY A 493 35.83 -14.00 -50.00
CA GLY A 493 35.78 -15.34 -50.57
C GLY A 493 35.43 -16.44 -49.57
N THR A 494 34.87 -16.10 -48.41
CA THR A 494 34.45 -17.04 -47.38
C THR A 494 32.95 -17.32 -47.50
N GLN A 495 32.53 -18.58 -47.32
CA GLN A 495 31.10 -18.90 -47.28
C GLN A 495 30.53 -18.57 -45.90
N PRO A 496 29.35 -17.91 -45.83
CA PRO A 496 28.69 -17.62 -44.57
C PRO A 496 28.32 -18.92 -43.84
N GLU A 497 28.65 -19.01 -42.55
CA GLU A 497 28.41 -20.22 -41.75
C GLU A 497 26.92 -20.37 -41.41
N ARG A 498 26.40 -21.61 -41.49
CA ARG A 498 24.96 -21.95 -41.52
C ARG A 498 24.17 -21.62 -40.23
N VAL A 499 24.85 -21.19 -39.17
CA VAL A 499 24.28 -20.89 -37.84
C VAL A 499 23.39 -19.63 -37.88
N LEU A 500 23.59 -18.73 -38.85
CA LEU A 500 22.83 -17.48 -38.96
C LEU A 500 21.40 -17.63 -39.49
N LEU A 501 21.05 -18.78 -40.11
CA LEU A 501 19.68 -19.04 -40.58
C LEU A 501 18.79 -19.74 -39.53
N GLU A 502 19.37 -20.36 -38.50
CA GLU A 502 18.57 -21.10 -37.51
C GLU A 502 17.73 -20.18 -36.61
N HIS A 503 18.17 -18.94 -36.37
CA HIS A 503 17.43 -17.99 -35.52
C HIS A 503 16.37 -17.19 -36.27
N ALA A 504 16.41 -17.15 -37.61
CA ALA A 504 15.33 -16.60 -38.43
C ALA A 504 14.21 -17.64 -38.68
N GLY A 505 14.54 -18.94 -38.70
CA GLY A 505 13.60 -20.04 -38.94
C GLY A 505 12.84 -20.55 -37.71
N GLN A 506 13.27 -20.21 -36.48
CA GLN A 506 12.56 -20.58 -35.24
C GLN A 506 11.38 -19.66 -34.91
N GLY A 507 10.92 -18.87 -35.89
CA GLY A 507 9.77 -17.99 -35.76
C GLY A 507 8.41 -18.70 -35.77
N ASP A 508 8.29 -19.97 -36.17
CA ASP A 508 6.96 -20.52 -36.48
C ASP A 508 6.73 -22.04 -36.27
N ALA A 509 7.59 -22.77 -35.55
CA ALA A 509 7.46 -24.24 -35.47
C ALA A 509 7.64 -24.91 -34.09
N GLY A 510 7.71 -24.17 -32.98
CA GLY A 510 8.05 -24.76 -31.66
C GLY A 510 7.17 -24.39 -30.47
N ALA A 511 6.16 -23.53 -30.63
CA ALA A 511 5.33 -23.05 -29.51
C ALA A 511 3.93 -23.68 -29.48
N GLY A 512 3.73 -24.80 -30.18
CA GLY A 512 2.40 -25.41 -30.37
C GLY A 512 2.02 -26.53 -29.39
N GLU A 513 2.96 -27.27 -28.80
CA GLU A 513 2.61 -28.51 -28.10
C GLU A 513 3.41 -28.64 -26.80
N GLY A 514 2.76 -28.35 -25.65
CA GLY A 514 3.30 -28.73 -24.33
C GLY A 514 3.23 -27.70 -23.20
N ARG A 515 2.37 -26.68 -23.23
CA ARG A 515 2.15 -25.77 -22.07
C ARG A 515 0.66 -25.55 -21.77
N GLY A 516 -0.04 -26.63 -21.44
CA GLY A 516 -1.42 -26.56 -20.95
C GLY A 516 -1.45 -26.26 -19.45
N ALA A 517 -2.38 -25.39 -19.03
CA ALA A 517 -2.68 -24.98 -17.65
C ALA A 517 -1.77 -23.92 -16.99
N GLU A 518 -0.45 -24.12 -16.88
CA GLU A 518 0.39 -23.20 -16.09
C GLU A 518 0.71 -21.89 -16.85
N ALA A 519 0.91 -21.97 -18.17
CA ALA A 519 1.07 -20.82 -19.03
C ALA A 519 -0.27 -20.07 -19.29
N GLU A 520 -1.40 -20.77 -19.15
CA GLU A 520 -2.75 -20.22 -19.29
C GLU A 520 -3.19 -19.50 -18.01
N ALA A 521 -2.84 -20.03 -16.84
CA ALA A 521 -2.98 -19.33 -15.55
C ALA A 521 -2.07 -18.08 -15.47
N LEU A 522 -0.83 -18.17 -15.99
CA LEU A 522 0.04 -17.01 -16.15
C LEU A 522 -0.46 -16.04 -17.22
N ALA A 523 -1.13 -16.50 -18.27
CA ALA A 523 -1.74 -15.64 -19.29
C ALA A 523 -2.98 -14.89 -18.76
N LEU A 524 -3.77 -15.51 -17.88
CA LEU A 524 -4.87 -14.88 -17.16
C LEU A 524 -4.38 -13.83 -16.15
N ALA A 525 -3.28 -14.10 -15.45
CA ALA A 525 -2.57 -13.09 -14.64
C ALA A 525 -1.87 -12.02 -15.50
N ALA A 526 -1.43 -12.37 -16.71
CA ALA A 526 -0.77 -11.46 -17.65
C ALA A 526 -1.75 -10.63 -18.50
N GLY A 527 -3.07 -10.81 -18.37
CA GLY A 527 -4.05 -9.86 -18.91
C GLY A 527 -3.80 -8.43 -18.41
N GLU A 528 -3.20 -8.29 -17.23
CA GLU A 528 -2.80 -7.01 -16.63
C GLU A 528 -1.40 -6.51 -17.09
N LEU A 529 -0.57 -7.39 -17.66
CA LEU A 529 0.82 -7.14 -18.08
C LEU A 529 1.04 -7.36 -19.59
N GLU A 530 -0.02 -7.27 -20.38
CA GLU A 530 -0.02 -7.56 -21.83
C GLU A 530 1.06 -6.80 -22.61
N GLY A 531 1.45 -5.60 -22.13
CA GLY A 531 2.56 -4.83 -22.67
C GLY A 531 3.91 -5.55 -22.67
N LEU A 532 4.19 -6.41 -21.70
CA LEU A 532 5.49 -7.09 -21.56
C LEU A 532 5.64 -8.33 -22.45
N ARG A 533 4.61 -8.73 -23.19
CA ARG A 533 4.63 -9.93 -24.06
C ARG A 533 5.72 -9.87 -25.13
N ALA A 534 6.09 -8.67 -25.57
CA ALA A 534 7.16 -8.43 -26.54
C ALA A 534 8.58 -8.54 -25.96
N ALA A 535 8.74 -8.56 -24.62
CA ALA A 535 10.06 -8.58 -23.97
C ALA A 535 10.92 -9.79 -24.39
N ALA A 536 10.30 -10.97 -24.47
CA ALA A 536 10.99 -12.19 -24.88
C ALA A 536 11.45 -12.14 -26.36
N GLY A 537 10.68 -11.47 -27.23
CA GLY A 537 11.05 -11.28 -28.63
C GLY A 537 12.21 -10.29 -28.80
N VAL A 538 12.19 -9.20 -28.04
CA VAL A 538 13.25 -8.17 -27.99
C VAL A 538 14.57 -8.74 -27.44
N ALA A 539 14.50 -9.57 -26.39
CA ALA A 539 15.69 -10.22 -25.84
C ALA A 539 16.35 -11.14 -26.88
N ARG A 540 15.57 -11.99 -27.55
CA ARG A 540 16.08 -12.88 -28.60
C ARG A 540 16.68 -12.12 -29.78
N SER A 541 16.08 -11.02 -30.22
CA SER A 541 16.65 -10.22 -31.32
C SER A 541 17.95 -9.52 -30.92
N ALA A 542 18.07 -9.11 -29.66
CA ALA A 542 19.33 -8.58 -29.11
C ALA A 542 20.43 -9.64 -29.03
N ASP A 543 20.11 -10.88 -28.62
CA ASP A 543 21.06 -12.00 -28.59
C ASP A 543 21.55 -12.34 -30.00
N THR A 544 20.64 -12.45 -30.98
CA THR A 544 20.99 -12.68 -32.39
C THR A 544 21.92 -11.58 -32.93
N LEU A 545 21.66 -10.32 -32.60
CA LEU A 545 22.53 -9.20 -32.98
C LEU A 545 23.93 -9.31 -32.36
N LEU A 546 24.02 -9.75 -31.11
CA LEU A 546 25.28 -9.93 -30.41
C LEU A 546 26.11 -11.03 -31.08
N ASP A 547 25.49 -12.15 -31.43
CA ASP A 547 26.14 -13.26 -32.12
C ASP A 547 26.59 -12.85 -33.54
N GLN A 548 25.73 -12.15 -34.29
CA GLN A 548 26.12 -11.63 -35.60
C GLN A 548 27.31 -10.65 -35.51
N LEU A 549 27.37 -9.81 -34.48
CA LEU A 549 28.48 -8.88 -34.24
C LEU A 549 29.78 -9.60 -33.85
N THR A 550 29.71 -10.64 -33.02
CA THR A 550 30.90 -11.40 -32.63
C THR A 550 31.50 -12.15 -33.82
N HIS A 551 30.66 -12.75 -34.66
CA HIS A 551 31.10 -13.41 -35.90
C HIS A 551 31.66 -12.43 -36.93
N LEU A 552 31.04 -11.26 -37.12
CA LEU A 552 31.60 -10.22 -37.99
C LEU A 552 32.98 -9.77 -37.54
N ARG A 553 33.16 -9.61 -36.22
CA ARG A 553 34.45 -9.22 -35.65
C ARG A 553 35.53 -10.26 -35.93
N THR A 554 35.26 -11.54 -35.72
CA THR A 554 36.23 -12.62 -35.98
C THR A 554 36.55 -12.74 -37.47
N ALA A 555 35.56 -12.58 -38.35
CA ALA A 555 35.76 -12.53 -39.80
C ALA A 555 36.61 -11.32 -40.25
N LEU A 556 36.42 -10.16 -39.63
CA LEU A 556 37.24 -8.96 -39.87
C LEU A 556 38.68 -9.14 -39.38
N ASP A 557 38.87 -9.68 -38.18
CA ASP A 557 40.21 -9.92 -37.61
C ASP A 557 41.01 -10.90 -38.49
N THR A 558 40.37 -11.98 -38.96
CA THR A 558 40.99 -12.95 -39.89
C THR A 558 41.26 -12.37 -41.29
N ALA A 559 40.38 -11.50 -41.80
CA ALA A 559 40.61 -10.78 -43.06
C ALA A 559 41.77 -9.76 -42.96
N LEU A 560 41.91 -9.08 -41.83
CA LEU A 560 43.03 -8.17 -41.56
C LEU A 560 44.34 -8.94 -41.43
N ASP A 561 44.33 -10.08 -40.74
CA ASP A 561 45.51 -10.94 -40.59
C ASP A 561 45.96 -11.57 -41.91
N SER A 562 45.02 -12.02 -42.75
CA SER A 562 45.34 -12.54 -44.08
C SER A 562 45.90 -11.46 -45.01
N ARG A 563 45.34 -10.24 -44.98
CA ARG A 563 45.89 -9.08 -45.71
C ARG A 563 47.30 -8.72 -45.24
N ASN A 564 47.58 -8.77 -43.94
CA ASN A 564 48.91 -8.53 -43.38
C ASN A 564 49.93 -9.60 -43.81
N ARG A 565 49.49 -10.83 -44.09
CA ARG A 565 50.35 -11.92 -44.60
C ARG A 565 50.64 -11.83 -46.11
N HIS A 566 49.79 -11.18 -46.90
CA HIS A 566 49.92 -11.10 -48.38
C HIS A 566 50.60 -9.82 -48.89
N GLN A 567 51.28 -9.06 -48.02
CA GLN A 567 52.11 -7.94 -48.44
C GLN A 567 53.49 -8.47 -48.88
N PRO A 568 53.91 -8.33 -50.16
CA PRO A 568 55.17 -8.90 -50.62
C PRO A 568 56.36 -8.14 -50.03
N GLY A 569 57.24 -8.87 -49.35
CA GLY A 569 58.49 -8.35 -48.80
C GLY A 569 59.51 -8.04 -49.90
N ILE A 570 60.03 -6.81 -49.92
CA ILE A 570 61.21 -6.42 -50.70
C ILE A 570 62.36 -6.17 -49.72
N LEU A 571 63.49 -6.81 -50.00
CA LEU A 571 64.76 -6.75 -49.28
C LEU A 571 65.51 -5.42 -49.53
N ASN A 572 66.19 -4.97 -48.46
CA ASN A 572 67.24 -3.96 -48.32
C ASN A 572 67.90 -3.39 -49.59
N ASP A 573 67.93 -2.05 -49.71
CA ASP A 573 69.21 -1.32 -49.64
C ASP A 573 69.01 0.17 -49.25
N HIS A 574 70.11 0.81 -48.86
CA HIS A 574 70.22 2.09 -48.13
C HIS A 574 69.35 3.30 -48.53
N TYR A 575 69.09 4.14 -47.51
CA TYR A 575 68.37 5.43 -47.47
C TYR A 575 66.84 5.35 -47.58
N PHE A 576 66.15 5.01 -46.49
CA PHE A 576 64.98 5.77 -46.02
C PHE A 576 64.63 5.33 -44.58
N LYS A 577 64.67 6.29 -43.64
CA LYS A 577 64.12 6.17 -42.29
C LYS A 577 62.69 5.63 -42.39
N PRO A 578 62.29 4.55 -41.69
CA PRO A 578 60.88 4.24 -41.55
C PRO A 578 60.28 5.37 -40.73
N ARG A 579 59.34 6.11 -41.31
CA ARG A 579 58.42 6.98 -40.58
C ARG A 579 57.70 6.11 -39.55
N VAL A 580 58.24 6.06 -38.33
CA VAL A 580 57.42 6.03 -37.13
C VAL A 580 56.33 7.08 -37.37
N PRO A 581 55.03 6.77 -37.18
CA PRO A 581 54.04 7.82 -37.20
C PRO A 581 54.50 8.80 -36.13
N TYR A 582 55.01 9.95 -36.54
CA TYR A 582 55.08 11.12 -35.69
C TYR A 582 53.62 11.33 -35.28
N TYR A 583 53.23 10.77 -34.13
CA TYR A 583 52.33 11.44 -33.24
C TYR A 583 53.03 12.76 -32.97
N THR A 584 52.74 13.74 -33.84
CA THR A 584 53.37 15.04 -33.77
C THR A 584 53.14 15.53 -32.34
N PRO A 585 54.15 16.15 -31.70
CA PRO A 585 53.94 16.86 -30.44
C PRO A 585 52.70 17.76 -30.53
N ILE A 586 52.42 18.28 -31.74
CA ILE A 586 51.22 19.01 -32.13
C ILE A 586 49.92 18.21 -31.96
N LYS A 587 49.80 16.94 -32.36
CA LYS A 587 48.56 16.15 -32.14
C LYS A 587 48.34 15.85 -30.66
N ARG A 588 49.41 15.46 -29.94
CA ARG A 588 49.34 15.24 -28.47
C ARG A 588 48.98 16.53 -27.73
N GLN A 589 49.54 17.66 -28.15
CA GLN A 589 49.25 18.97 -27.58
C GLN A 589 47.88 19.49 -28.00
N LYS A 590 47.38 19.14 -29.19
CA LYS A 590 46.03 19.48 -29.65
C LYS A 590 44.98 18.63 -28.93
N GLU A 591 45.25 17.34 -28.67
CA GLU A 591 44.40 16.49 -27.82
C GLU A 591 44.44 16.94 -26.35
N GLN A 592 45.61 17.30 -25.83
CA GLN A 592 45.75 17.84 -24.48
C GLN A 592 45.09 19.21 -24.32
N ASN A 593 45.18 20.08 -25.33
CA ASN A 593 44.47 21.35 -25.37
C ASN A 593 42.96 21.15 -25.54
N ASN A 594 42.51 20.17 -26.33
CA ASN A 594 41.10 19.83 -26.47
C ASN A 594 40.53 19.23 -25.17
N CYS A 595 41.30 18.40 -24.46
CA CYS A 595 40.95 17.95 -23.11
C CYS A 595 40.90 19.10 -22.12
N LYS A 596 41.86 20.04 -22.15
CA LYS A 596 41.83 21.26 -21.32
C LYS A 596 40.62 22.14 -21.66
N GLN A 597 40.27 22.27 -22.94
CA GLN A 597 39.09 23.01 -23.40
C GLN A 597 37.80 22.34 -22.91
N LYS A 598 37.71 21.01 -23.01
CA LYS A 598 36.57 20.23 -22.50
C LYS A 598 36.45 20.36 -20.99
N ILE A 599 37.56 20.33 -20.25
CA ILE A 599 37.57 20.53 -18.79
C ILE A 599 37.19 21.97 -18.43
N ALA A 600 37.62 22.96 -19.21
CA ALA A 600 37.24 24.35 -19.01
C ALA A 600 35.75 24.58 -19.31
N ASP A 601 35.21 23.95 -20.35
CA ASP A 601 33.79 24.03 -20.69
C ASP A 601 32.92 23.26 -19.70
N THR A 602 33.35 22.11 -19.18
CA THR A 602 32.64 21.42 -18.10
C THR A 602 32.69 22.24 -16.82
N LYS A 603 33.84 22.83 -16.46
CA LYS A 603 33.93 23.77 -15.33
C LYS A 603 33.03 24.98 -15.50
N ARG A 604 32.95 25.57 -16.71
CA ARG A 604 32.06 26.71 -16.99
C ARG A 604 30.59 26.31 -16.89
N LYS A 605 30.22 25.13 -17.41
CA LYS A 605 28.85 24.60 -17.26
C LYS A 605 28.49 24.33 -15.80
N LEU A 606 29.42 23.75 -15.04
CA LEU A 606 29.21 23.45 -13.62
C LEU A 606 29.13 24.74 -12.79
N HIS A 607 29.98 25.73 -13.11
CA HIS A 607 29.89 27.06 -12.52
C HIS A 607 28.54 27.70 -12.82
N ASN A 608 28.10 27.74 -14.08
CA ASN A 608 26.79 28.28 -14.46
C ASN A 608 25.62 27.55 -13.78
N LEU A 609 25.75 26.24 -13.57
CA LEU A 609 24.72 25.44 -12.90
C LEU A 609 24.67 25.77 -11.39
N ILE A 610 25.84 25.96 -10.77
CA ILE A 610 25.95 26.47 -9.39
C ILE A 610 25.38 27.89 -9.30
N THR A 611 25.71 28.78 -10.23
CA THR A 611 25.17 30.15 -10.23
C THR A 611 23.65 30.14 -10.42
N HIS A 612 23.13 29.25 -11.28
CA HIS A 612 21.69 29.11 -11.49
C HIS A 612 20.98 28.53 -10.27
N LEU A 613 21.59 27.55 -9.58
CA LEU A 613 21.06 27.02 -8.32
C LEU A 613 21.08 28.09 -7.22
N GLN A 614 22.14 28.89 -7.13
CA GLN A 614 22.20 30.03 -6.22
C GLN A 614 21.19 31.12 -6.57
N SER A 615 20.93 31.38 -7.86
CA SER A 615 19.88 32.31 -8.29
C SER A 615 18.48 31.76 -7.98
N LEU A 616 18.25 30.46 -8.11
CA LEU A 616 16.99 29.82 -7.71
C LEU A 616 16.79 29.86 -6.19
N GLU A 617 17.87 29.69 -5.42
CA GLU A 617 17.88 29.80 -3.96
C GLU A 617 17.61 31.25 -3.52
N ILE A 618 18.18 32.24 -4.22
CA ILE A 618 17.88 33.66 -4.02
C ILE A 618 16.44 34.01 -4.45
N GLU A 619 15.93 33.46 -5.55
CA GLU A 619 14.52 33.65 -5.97
C GLU A 619 13.52 32.98 -5.01
N THR A 620 13.90 31.90 -4.33
CA THR A 620 13.09 31.31 -3.25
C THR A 620 13.13 32.18 -1.99
N ILE A 621 14.29 32.73 -1.64
CA ILE A 621 14.44 33.64 -0.48
C ILE A 621 13.72 34.97 -0.73
N GLU A 622 13.80 35.55 -1.94
CA GLU A 622 13.07 36.77 -2.31
C GLU A 622 11.55 36.55 -2.42
N LYS A 623 11.08 35.32 -2.68
CA LYS A 623 9.66 34.96 -2.61
C LYS A 623 9.18 34.72 -1.17
N GLU A 624 10.06 34.28 -0.28
CA GLU A 624 9.79 34.17 1.15
C GLU A 624 9.78 35.55 1.82
N ASP A 625 10.68 36.46 1.44
CA ASP A 625 10.78 37.82 1.99
C ASP A 625 9.71 38.79 1.44
N ASN A 626 9.12 38.53 0.26
CA ASN A 626 7.96 39.27 -0.25
C ASN A 626 6.60 38.73 0.25
N ASN A 627 6.58 37.60 0.97
CA ASN A 627 5.40 37.15 1.71
C ASN A 627 5.42 37.81 3.09
N ASN A 628 5.28 39.13 3.10
CA ASN A 628 4.83 39.85 4.28
C ASN A 628 3.45 39.27 4.61
N TYR A 629 3.37 38.47 5.68
CA TYR A 629 2.14 37.91 6.22
C TYR A 629 1.18 39.05 6.58
N SER A 630 0.40 39.51 5.60
CA SER A 630 -0.89 40.12 5.89
C SER A 630 -1.79 38.96 6.25
N SER A 631 -2.10 38.85 7.54
CA SER A 631 -3.03 37.89 8.12
C SER A 631 -4.31 37.84 7.27
N ARG A 632 -4.43 36.80 6.44
CA ARG A 632 -5.65 36.57 5.66
C ARG A 632 -6.80 36.44 6.63
N SER A 633 -7.80 37.30 6.47
CA SER A 633 -8.97 37.33 7.34
C SER A 633 -9.68 35.99 7.27
N VAL A 634 -10.25 35.53 8.38
CA VAL A 634 -11.05 34.29 8.45
C VAL A 634 -12.11 34.26 7.33
N LYS A 635 -12.64 35.41 6.91
CA LYS A 635 -13.55 35.52 5.75
C LYS A 635 -12.96 35.01 4.44
N GLU A 636 -11.70 35.30 4.14
CA GLU A 636 -11.07 34.89 2.87
C GLU A 636 -10.75 33.39 2.84
N ILE A 637 -10.52 32.79 4.01
CA ILE A 637 -10.34 31.35 4.17
C ILE A 637 -11.69 30.64 4.02
N THR A 638 -12.75 31.20 4.62
CA THR A 638 -14.12 30.66 4.46
C THR A 638 -14.61 30.77 3.02
N ASP A 639 -14.34 31.87 2.33
CA ASP A 639 -14.73 32.08 0.92
C ASP A 639 -13.99 31.13 -0.04
N TYR A 640 -12.74 30.76 0.27
CA TYR A 640 -11.97 29.78 -0.50
C TYR A 640 -12.55 28.36 -0.38
N TYR A 641 -12.95 27.94 0.82
CA TYR A 641 -13.55 26.62 1.03
C TYR A 641 -15.03 26.55 0.61
N GLU A 642 -15.78 27.66 0.66
CA GLU A 642 -17.13 27.76 0.08
C GLU A 642 -17.11 27.72 -1.47
N ASN A 643 -16.07 28.24 -2.11
CA ASN A 643 -15.93 28.14 -3.57
C ASN A 643 -15.51 26.74 -4.03
N ILE A 644 -14.70 26.01 -3.26
CA ILE A 644 -14.33 24.62 -3.57
C ILE A 644 -15.53 23.68 -3.44
N THR A 645 -16.42 23.93 -2.48
CA THR A 645 -17.66 23.16 -2.30
C THR A 645 -18.71 23.46 -3.37
N LYS A 646 -18.75 24.68 -3.91
CA LYS A 646 -19.60 25.03 -5.07
C LYS A 646 -19.11 24.41 -6.40
N ILE A 647 -17.81 24.22 -6.58
CA ILE A 647 -17.25 23.59 -7.80
C ILE A 647 -17.57 22.08 -7.88
N SER A 648 -17.92 21.43 -6.76
CA SER A 648 -18.22 19.99 -6.73
C SER A 648 -19.72 19.65 -6.90
N GLN A 649 -20.61 20.63 -7.03
CA GLN A 649 -22.06 20.39 -7.19
C GLN A 649 -22.64 20.69 -8.58
N ASP A 650 -21.87 21.27 -9.50
CA ASP A 650 -22.30 21.50 -10.89
C ASP A 650 -21.50 20.65 -11.87
N ASN A 651 -21.70 19.33 -11.86
CA ASN A 651 -21.30 18.46 -12.98
C ASN A 651 -22.19 17.20 -13.03
N ASP A 652 -23.49 17.43 -13.21
CA ASP A 652 -24.38 16.47 -13.86
C ASP A 652 -24.93 17.10 -15.15
N CYS A 653 -24.84 16.32 -16.24
CA CYS A 653 -25.41 16.49 -17.59
C CYS A 653 -24.63 17.22 -18.72
N SER A 654 -24.24 16.38 -19.69
CA SER A 654 -24.39 16.52 -21.16
C SER A 654 -23.46 17.42 -22.00
N SER A 655 -22.62 16.69 -22.75
CA SER A 655 -22.37 16.78 -24.21
C SER A 655 -21.75 18.03 -24.84
N ASN A 656 -20.70 17.75 -25.63
CA ASN A 656 -20.11 18.53 -26.73
C ASN A 656 -19.44 19.86 -26.36
N LEU A 657 -18.12 19.92 -26.50
CA LEU A 657 -17.49 20.83 -27.48
C LEU A 657 -16.02 20.46 -27.73
N LYS A 658 -15.56 20.91 -28.90
CA LYS A 658 -14.42 20.45 -29.69
C LYS A 658 -13.06 21.01 -29.24
N ASP A 659 -12.03 20.30 -29.68
CA ASP A 659 -10.67 20.76 -29.99
C ASP A 659 -10.43 22.27 -29.93
N THR A 660 -9.41 22.69 -29.17
CA THR A 660 -8.33 23.55 -29.68
C THR A 660 -7.15 23.64 -28.71
N SER A 661 -5.98 23.23 -29.21
CA SER A 661 -4.66 23.83 -28.99
C SER A 661 -4.08 23.91 -27.56
N PHE A 662 -3.16 22.98 -27.25
CA PHE A 662 -1.98 23.31 -26.44
C PHE A 662 -0.73 22.64 -27.02
N ASP A 663 -0.28 23.18 -28.15
CA ASP A 663 0.90 22.74 -28.89
C ASP A 663 2.02 23.77 -28.69
N HIS A 664 2.54 23.88 -27.47
CA HIS A 664 3.81 24.57 -27.23
C HIS A 664 4.37 24.16 -25.87
N TRP A 665 5.28 23.17 -25.84
CA TRP A 665 6.43 23.04 -24.90
C TRP A 665 7.13 21.66 -24.87
N SER A 666 6.95 20.79 -25.88
CA SER A 666 7.73 19.53 -25.97
C SER A 666 8.70 19.52 -27.15
N LYS A 667 9.75 20.34 -27.10
CA LYS A 667 10.85 20.24 -28.07
C LYS A 667 12.18 20.75 -27.53
N LYS A 668 12.79 19.99 -26.63
CA LYS A 668 14.25 19.83 -26.51
C LYS A 668 14.56 18.84 -25.39
N ILE A 669 14.94 17.61 -25.77
CA ILE A 669 16.13 16.87 -25.34
C ILE A 669 15.95 15.45 -25.87
N SER A 670 16.45 15.25 -27.08
CA SER A 670 16.86 13.95 -27.58
C SER A 670 18.18 14.17 -28.33
N LEU A 671 19.02 13.13 -28.34
CA LEU A 671 20.44 13.05 -28.74
C LEU A 671 21.40 13.33 -27.56
N ARG A 672 22.30 12.43 -27.15
CA ARG A 672 23.01 11.42 -27.94
C ARG A 672 23.64 10.35 -27.02
N THR A 673 23.45 9.09 -27.40
CA THR A 673 24.14 7.86 -26.97
C THR A 673 25.61 7.82 -27.40
N LYS A 674 26.46 7.08 -26.66
CA LYS A 674 27.43 6.06 -27.15
C LYS A 674 28.28 5.43 -26.01
N HIS A 675 28.24 4.09 -25.95
CA HIS A 675 28.90 3.03 -25.13
C HIS A 675 30.46 3.07 -25.09
N PRO A 676 31.25 2.14 -24.44
CA PRO A 676 30.95 0.76 -23.99
C PRO A 676 31.64 0.23 -22.69
N PHE A 677 31.35 -1.05 -22.38
CA PHE A 677 31.78 -1.91 -21.27
C PHE A 677 33.26 -2.37 -21.25
N ALA A 678 33.67 -2.85 -20.04
CA ALA A 678 34.67 -3.88 -19.67
C ALA A 678 35.94 -3.40 -18.91
N PRO A 679 36.66 -4.25 -18.14
CA PRO A 679 36.29 -5.38 -17.25
C PRO A 679 36.91 -5.25 -15.82
N PHE A 680 36.44 -6.03 -14.83
CA PHE A 680 37.08 -6.16 -13.51
C PHE A 680 38.22 -7.21 -13.53
N PRO A 681 39.41 -6.95 -12.97
CA PRO A 681 40.44 -7.96 -12.79
C PRO A 681 40.34 -8.64 -11.42
N ASN A 682 40.52 -9.97 -11.43
CA ASN A 682 40.90 -10.77 -10.27
C ASN A 682 42.17 -10.20 -9.60
N THR A 683 42.18 -10.07 -8.27
CA THR A 683 43.45 -10.11 -7.52
C THR A 683 43.30 -10.89 -6.22
N THR A 684 44.04 -11.98 -6.22
CA THR A 684 44.46 -12.92 -5.19
C THR A 684 44.91 -12.26 -3.88
N ILE A 685 44.49 -12.85 -2.76
CA ILE A 685 44.97 -12.59 -1.39
C ILE A 685 46.27 -13.39 -1.17
N PRO A 686 47.35 -12.81 -0.60
CA PRO A 686 48.43 -13.60 -0.03
C PRO A 686 48.18 -13.88 1.46
N ILE A 687 48.30 -15.15 1.83
CA ILE A 687 48.28 -15.68 3.19
C ILE A 687 49.72 -15.73 3.72
N HIS A 688 49.97 -15.11 4.89
CA HIS A 688 50.97 -15.46 5.92
C HIS A 688 50.75 -14.49 7.10
N ASN A 689 50.77 -14.83 8.39
CA ASN A 689 51.07 -16.03 9.15
C ASN A 689 50.31 -15.90 10.52
N PRO A 690 50.10 -16.98 11.29
CA PRO A 690 49.10 -17.11 12.34
C PRO A 690 49.63 -16.72 13.73
N ASN A 691 48.69 -16.65 14.68
CA ASN A 691 48.83 -16.40 16.13
C ASN A 691 48.47 -14.97 16.57
N VAL A 692 47.17 -14.68 16.60
CA VAL A 692 46.50 -14.19 17.83
C VAL A 692 45.05 -14.66 17.76
N ILE A 693 44.67 -15.57 18.67
CA ILE A 693 43.27 -15.87 18.97
C ILE A 693 42.76 -14.69 19.80
N MET A 694 41.93 -13.84 19.20
CA MET A 694 40.98 -13.02 19.94
C MET A 694 39.64 -13.11 19.23
N ASN A 695 38.68 -13.73 19.91
CA ASN A 695 37.26 -13.64 19.61
C ASN A 695 36.87 -12.18 19.48
N ASN A 696 36.64 -11.72 18.25
CA ASN A 696 35.86 -10.53 17.97
C ASN A 696 35.10 -10.78 16.67
N THR A 697 33.87 -11.25 16.81
CA THR A 697 32.85 -11.07 15.78
C THR A 697 32.70 -9.56 15.60
N VAL A 698 33.36 -9.01 14.57
CA VAL A 698 33.20 -7.61 14.20
C VAL A 698 31.75 -7.43 13.78
N ASN A 699 30.96 -6.79 14.64
CA ASN A 699 29.59 -6.47 14.35
C ASN A 699 29.59 -5.36 13.29
N LEU A 700 29.47 -5.74 12.01
CA LEU A 700 29.47 -4.79 10.88
C LEU A 700 28.42 -3.68 11.07
N HIS A 701 27.33 -3.96 11.81
CA HIS A 701 26.31 -2.98 12.12
C HIS A 701 26.83 -1.88 13.08
N SER A 702 27.67 -2.21 14.08
CA SER A 702 28.21 -1.20 15.00
C SER A 702 29.28 -0.33 14.32
N LEU A 703 30.05 -0.92 13.42
CA LEU A 703 31.03 -0.21 12.59
C LEU A 703 30.32 0.73 11.60
N TRP A 704 29.31 0.24 10.89
CA TRP A 704 28.47 1.02 9.98
C TRP A 704 27.78 2.19 10.71
N LYS A 705 27.18 1.92 11.87
CA LYS A 705 26.52 2.91 12.73
C LYS A 705 27.49 4.00 13.21
N ASN A 706 28.71 3.64 13.61
CA ASN A 706 29.71 4.61 14.07
C ASN A 706 30.29 5.47 12.93
N THR A 707 30.48 4.92 11.71
CA THR A 707 30.93 5.71 10.55
C THR A 707 29.86 6.65 9.97
N MET A 708 28.58 6.29 10.05
CA MET A 708 27.47 7.15 9.60
C MET A 708 27.16 8.27 10.60
N LEU A 709 27.24 7.99 11.91
CA LEU A 709 26.91 8.97 12.95
C LEU A 709 28.08 9.91 13.29
N HIS A 710 29.33 9.48 13.09
CA HIS A 710 30.51 10.30 13.34
C HIS A 710 31.38 10.38 12.08
N GLY A 711 31.03 11.30 11.19
CA GLY A 711 31.77 11.62 9.97
C GLY A 711 33.16 12.23 10.17
N ASN A 712 33.96 11.74 11.13
CA ASN A 712 35.38 12.04 11.23
C ASN A 712 36.10 11.03 12.16
N VAL A 713 36.71 10.01 11.58
CA VAL A 713 37.81 9.29 12.24
C VAL A 713 39.11 9.97 11.79
N TYR A 714 39.55 10.97 12.57
CA TYR A 714 40.95 11.39 12.55
C TYR A 714 41.76 10.30 13.25
N CYS A 715 42.49 9.50 12.48
CA CYS A 715 43.59 8.70 13.02
C CYS A 715 44.69 9.66 13.51
N LYS A 716 44.72 9.93 14.82
CA LYS A 716 45.91 10.48 15.48
C LYS A 716 47.00 9.40 15.49
N ASN A 717 47.91 9.48 14.52
CA ASN A 717 49.35 9.30 14.66
C ASN A 717 49.97 9.20 13.26
N VAL A 718 51.04 9.99 13.02
CA VAL A 718 52.00 10.04 11.88
C VAL A 718 52.06 11.46 11.26
N PRO A 719 53.28 12.03 11.05
CA PRO A 719 53.49 13.47 10.97
C PRO A 719 53.25 14.08 9.58
N SER A 720 53.01 15.39 9.61
CA SER A 720 52.93 16.36 8.50
C SER A 720 53.65 15.97 7.20
N HIS A 721 52.89 15.93 6.10
CA HIS A 721 53.35 16.48 4.81
C HIS A 721 52.15 16.93 3.95
N ARG A 722 52.14 18.21 3.59
CA ARG A 722 51.17 18.85 2.68
C ARG A 722 51.25 18.24 1.27
N SER A 723 50.14 17.72 0.73
CA SER A 723 49.86 17.67 -0.72
C SER A 723 48.35 17.50 -1.00
N PRO A 724 47.82 17.89 -2.18
CA PRO A 724 46.39 18.06 -2.42
C PRO A 724 45.76 16.78 -2.99
N SER A 725 45.06 16.00 -2.18
CA SER A 725 44.39 14.78 -2.68
C SER A 725 43.08 14.40 -1.95
N GLY A 726 42.27 15.38 -1.54
CA GLY A 726 40.98 15.13 -0.85
C GLY A 726 39.92 14.41 -1.69
N ILE A 727 40.00 14.49 -3.02
CA ILE A 727 38.96 13.92 -3.91
C ILE A 727 39.14 12.40 -4.09
N LYS A 728 40.39 11.90 -4.10
CA LYS A 728 40.67 10.47 -4.31
C LYS A 728 40.33 9.60 -3.09
N THR A 729 40.44 10.16 -1.88
CA THR A 729 40.06 9.47 -0.64
C THR A 729 38.55 9.46 -0.44
N SER A 730 37.86 10.55 -0.79
CA SER A 730 36.39 10.64 -0.77
C SER A 730 35.74 9.68 -1.77
N LEU A 731 36.26 9.60 -3.00
CA LEU A 731 35.74 8.65 -4.01
C LEU A 731 36.00 7.19 -3.63
N ARG A 732 37.14 6.87 -2.98
CA ARG A 732 37.39 5.50 -2.48
C ARG A 732 36.46 5.12 -1.35
N SER A 733 36.18 6.05 -0.43
CA SER A 733 35.20 5.84 0.64
C SER A 733 33.82 5.59 0.06
N SER A 734 33.35 6.46 -0.84
CA SER A 734 32.04 6.36 -1.49
C SER A 734 31.88 5.09 -2.34
N LEU A 735 32.92 4.66 -3.07
CA LEU A 735 32.89 3.42 -3.84
C LEU A 735 32.82 2.17 -2.95
N VAL A 736 33.53 2.17 -1.81
CA VAL A 736 33.47 1.08 -0.83
C VAL A 736 32.09 1.03 -0.17
N THR A 737 31.49 2.18 0.16
CA THR A 737 30.12 2.24 0.69
C THR A 737 29.09 1.72 -0.33
N CYS A 738 29.22 2.06 -1.61
CA CYS A 738 28.34 1.56 -2.67
C CYS A 738 28.49 0.04 -2.90
N VAL A 739 29.72 -0.49 -2.86
CA VAL A 739 29.96 -1.94 -2.98
C VAL A 739 29.41 -2.69 -1.77
N MET A 740 29.53 -2.14 -0.55
CA MET A 740 28.96 -2.75 0.66
C MET A 740 27.42 -2.66 0.70
N MET A 741 26.80 -1.61 0.14
CA MET A 741 25.34 -1.55 -0.01
C MET A 741 24.83 -2.59 -1.01
N LEU A 742 25.50 -2.76 -2.15
CA LEU A 742 25.11 -3.75 -3.17
C LEU A 742 25.24 -5.19 -2.65
N GLN A 743 26.12 -5.44 -1.70
CA GLN A 743 26.34 -6.75 -1.08
C GLN A 743 25.45 -7.02 0.14
N TYR A 744 24.67 -6.03 0.59
CA TYR A 744 23.61 -6.17 1.60
C TYR A 744 22.21 -6.31 0.95
N ILE A 745 22.08 -5.88 -0.31
CA ILE A 745 20.85 -5.97 -1.11
C ILE A 745 20.77 -7.30 -1.89
N LEU A 746 21.92 -7.90 -2.23
CA LEU A 746 22.05 -9.30 -2.66
C LEU A 746 22.12 -10.22 -1.45
#